data_AF-A0A917IPP7-F1
#
_entry.id   AF-A0A917IPP7-F1
#
_cell.length_a   1.000
_cell.length_b   1.000
_cell.length_c   1.000
_cell.angle_alpha   90.00
_cell.angle_beta   90.00
_cell.angle_gamma   90.00
#
_symmetry.space_group_name_H-M   'P 1'
#
loop_
_entity.id
_entity.type
_entity.pdbx_description
1 polymer ?
#
loop_
_entity_poly.entity_id
_entity_poly.type
_entity_poly.pdbx_seq_one_letter_code
_entity_poly.pdbx_strand_id
1 'polypeptide(L)'
;MKSKILLTLAWVLLCTVSYSKTVYIPTQFSSAPWNEWAPNYKYESANFVIFWGAKVGANPSTYSDANLRFDPATIASNLEASFSYFINTVGFHNNSGKLGLYKIIVVMNETYNGAGGPTGWAFGGAYDEMIGALWIHPNATRDPYVIAHELAHSLQSQNRIDFKPGGNQGGFNNYEPAGFFWEAHANYMRCLQFPTFASDDMPRWLMSRHFHLASTRHHYSTFKWLMNIQQNYGGLNTVNRLWRESNANETPMETWRRISGWTQAQLCNAMYDYAKREANWDYPAQGFGADMRAQINIYKTSAAENHWLWRQHTILNQISAATSRYIVPKHMAPQDYGMNVIPLYPTCASNTVHIKFKGHTEVNAQAGWRWGFVEVLANGTTSVYGAMQSASDGEASYTLTAASSKLFLVVMGAPTAKHDYVWEPGWPKIHRYPYELRIENALPEGYQTNFRSDLKALYPGHTHSNGGGWVANSATVAASVYVGPKAVVVGSSNLSGSVRAEGTARLENVTASSSVIFSGDCNVYGGTFTGTAQITDGAVLVNTNVSGNTILRDNAWGYGVTYGGSGVVLGGDVETGSCSTAGHYLQTPHTNNGRAACDGKGSGDASNTDINAAYSNFTDAQMSWTAIGCGTAGTSTNIAPLATATTSYVSSWETLSAVNDNSSPANSNDKTSGAYGNWNNPNSTQWVQYDWSQPYYLTSTQVYWFDDAGGVLTPTTAYIQYWNASTSAWVNLGNVPLVKDAFNTLNISNIQTSRLRVSMLNTTQSTGILEWRVYGSTSASLTAPGAISAVTNTATTADNASITIYPNPVQTSCNIVLNGFDAREKVTLLLYDVQGREVLKTNLGTQRQYQLHTGQLITQGNLFTVKAVGGRKTMSQKLVVVK
;
A
#
# COMPACT_ATOMS: atom_id res chain seq x y z
N MET A 1 9.27 78.32 -42.55
CA MET A 1 10.16 77.32 -41.94
C MET A 1 9.30 76.18 -41.39
N LYS A 2 9.28 75.04 -42.08
CA LYS A 2 8.62 73.79 -41.66
C LYS A 2 9.51 72.62 -42.11
N SER A 3 9.99 71.82 -41.18
CA SER A 3 10.69 70.52 -41.37
C SER A 3 10.68 69.87 -39.97
N LYS A 4 9.91 68.83 -39.61
CA LYS A 4 9.55 67.50 -40.16
C LYS A 4 10.71 66.49 -40.26
N ILE A 5 10.66 65.54 -39.31
CA ILE A 5 10.94 64.09 -39.40
C ILE A 5 12.41 63.67 -39.28
N LEU A 6 12.73 62.98 -38.17
CA LEU A 6 13.43 61.68 -38.14
C LEU A 6 13.47 61.13 -36.70
N LEU A 7 12.54 60.23 -36.39
CA LEU A 7 12.59 59.33 -35.23
C LEU A 7 12.44 57.93 -35.81
N THR A 8 13.56 57.25 -36.01
CA THR A 8 13.62 55.91 -36.59
C THR A 8 13.28 54.89 -35.50
N LEU A 9 12.04 54.39 -35.56
CA LEU A 9 11.56 53.21 -34.85
C LEU A 9 12.31 51.98 -35.40
N ALA A 10 13.28 51.45 -34.67
CA ALA A 10 13.83 50.12 -34.93
C ALA A 10 13.00 49.10 -34.16
N TRP A 11 11.84 48.75 -34.71
CA TRP A 11 11.18 47.48 -34.37
C TRP A 11 12.08 46.35 -34.88
N VAL A 12 12.88 45.78 -33.99
CA VAL A 12 13.45 44.46 -34.23
C VAL A 12 12.30 43.47 -34.02
N LEU A 13 11.56 43.21 -35.09
CA LEU A 13 10.83 41.97 -35.25
C LEU A 13 11.88 40.85 -35.22
N LEU A 14 12.13 40.29 -34.04
CA LEU A 14 12.63 38.92 -33.95
C LEU A 14 11.49 38.03 -34.46
N CYS A 15 11.38 37.91 -35.78
CA CYS A 15 10.78 36.75 -36.40
C CYS A 15 11.59 35.54 -35.93
N THR A 16 11.19 34.92 -34.84
CA THR A 16 11.50 33.51 -34.63
C THR A 16 10.76 32.78 -35.74
N VAL A 17 11.48 32.49 -36.83
CA VAL A 17 11.04 31.52 -37.82
C VAL A 17 11.00 30.19 -37.09
N SER A 18 9.86 29.86 -36.47
CA SER A 18 9.58 28.50 -36.05
C SER A 18 9.47 27.69 -37.33
N TYR A 19 10.53 26.97 -37.70
CA TYR A 19 10.46 25.99 -38.78
C TYR A 19 9.33 25.00 -38.43
N SER A 20 8.34 24.90 -39.30
CA SER A 20 7.29 23.89 -39.19
C SER A 20 7.93 22.52 -39.36
N LYS A 21 7.56 21.56 -38.51
CA LYS A 21 8.04 20.17 -38.62
C LYS A 21 7.70 19.61 -40.00
N THR A 22 8.61 18.85 -40.58
CA THR A 22 8.40 18.20 -41.88
C THR A 22 7.94 16.75 -41.69
N VAL A 23 7.35 16.15 -42.73
CA VAL A 23 7.01 14.73 -42.71
C VAL A 23 8.19 13.92 -43.22
N TYR A 24 8.71 13.02 -42.39
CA TYR A 24 9.63 11.96 -42.83
C TYR A 24 8.79 10.82 -43.43
N ILE A 25 9.18 10.30 -44.60
CA ILE A 25 8.52 9.17 -45.24
C ILE A 25 9.41 7.93 -45.04
N PRO A 26 8.96 6.93 -44.27
CA PRO A 26 9.72 5.70 -44.04
C PRO A 26 9.93 4.90 -45.33
N THR A 27 10.99 4.09 -45.38
CA THR A 27 11.27 3.27 -46.57
C THR A 27 10.15 2.28 -46.91
N GLN A 28 9.46 1.76 -45.89
CA GLN A 28 8.34 0.82 -46.03
C GLN A 28 7.16 1.44 -46.78
N PHE A 29 7.04 2.77 -46.82
CA PHE A 29 5.97 3.49 -47.51
C PHE A 29 6.17 3.52 -49.02
N SER A 30 7.31 3.07 -49.54
CA SER A 30 7.60 3.08 -50.98
C SER A 30 7.00 1.91 -51.76
N SER A 31 6.46 0.88 -51.10
CA SER A 31 5.90 -0.33 -51.72
C SER A 31 4.44 -0.58 -51.34
N ALA A 32 3.67 -1.25 -52.21
CA ALA A 32 2.29 -1.63 -51.91
C ALA A 32 2.21 -2.67 -50.78
N PRO A 33 1.15 -2.66 -49.95
CA PRO A 33 0.03 -1.71 -49.95
C PRO A 33 0.32 -0.39 -49.22
N TRP A 34 1.52 -0.24 -48.68
CA TRP A 34 1.99 0.95 -47.98
C TRP A 34 2.31 2.12 -48.89
N ASN A 35 2.11 2.04 -50.21
CA ASN A 35 2.24 3.16 -51.15
C ASN A 35 0.89 3.82 -51.50
N GLU A 36 -0.20 3.37 -50.87
CA GLU A 36 -1.55 3.93 -51.05
C GLU A 36 -1.73 5.32 -50.37
N TRP A 37 -0.74 5.84 -49.64
CA TRP A 37 -0.78 7.20 -49.04
C TRP A 37 -0.62 8.27 -50.13
N ALA A 38 -1.70 8.59 -50.82
CA ALA A 38 -1.76 9.76 -51.67
C ALA A 38 -1.84 11.05 -50.83
N PRO A 39 -1.52 12.23 -51.38
CA PRO A 39 -1.82 13.52 -50.75
C PRO A 39 -3.28 13.67 -50.28
N ASN A 40 -4.19 12.86 -50.83
CA ASN A 40 -5.63 12.86 -50.55
C ASN A 40 -6.05 12.00 -49.35
N TYR A 41 -5.16 11.16 -48.80
CA TYR A 41 -5.45 10.28 -47.65
C TYR A 41 -4.58 10.60 -46.45
N LYS A 42 -4.48 11.90 -46.13
CA LYS A 42 -3.75 12.38 -44.97
C LYS A 42 -4.40 13.58 -44.29
N TYR A 43 -4.06 13.75 -43.02
CA TYR A 43 -4.35 14.95 -42.24
C TYR A 43 -3.10 15.36 -41.45
N GLU A 44 -2.83 16.65 -41.36
CA GLU A 44 -1.63 17.15 -40.68
C GLU A 44 -1.98 18.18 -39.61
N SER A 45 -1.31 18.06 -38.46
CA SER A 45 -1.26 19.08 -37.41
C SER A 45 0.17 19.60 -37.25
N ALA A 46 0.47 20.29 -36.14
CA ALA A 46 1.80 20.84 -35.88
C ALA A 46 2.85 19.74 -35.66
N ASN A 47 2.47 18.70 -34.91
CA ASN A 47 3.36 17.61 -34.49
C ASN A 47 3.03 16.26 -35.12
N PHE A 48 1.89 16.10 -35.80
CA PHE A 48 1.43 14.81 -36.32
C PHE A 48 1.08 14.85 -37.80
N VAL A 49 1.26 13.71 -38.46
CA VAL A 49 0.67 13.38 -39.76
C VAL A 49 -0.07 12.06 -39.63
N ILE A 50 -1.35 12.06 -40.01
CA ILE A 50 -2.22 10.89 -39.99
C ILE A 50 -2.41 10.41 -41.42
N PHE A 51 -2.07 9.17 -41.70
CA PHE A 51 -2.26 8.49 -42.97
C PHE A 51 -3.31 7.39 -42.85
N TRP A 52 -4.10 7.22 -43.91
CA TRP A 52 -5.00 6.09 -44.07
C TRP A 52 -4.99 5.59 -45.51
N GLY A 53 -5.52 4.38 -45.72
CA GLY A 53 -5.58 3.78 -47.04
C GLY A 53 -6.84 4.17 -47.82
N ALA A 54 -6.84 3.83 -49.12
CA ALA A 54 -7.89 4.27 -50.03
C ALA A 54 -9.27 3.63 -49.77
N LYS A 55 -9.36 2.58 -48.94
CA LYS A 55 -10.60 1.83 -48.65
C LYS A 55 -11.71 2.71 -48.06
N VAL A 56 -11.34 3.66 -47.21
CA VAL A 56 -12.29 4.57 -46.53
C VAL A 56 -12.48 5.90 -47.25
N GLY A 57 -11.86 6.07 -48.42
CA GLY A 57 -11.92 7.29 -49.23
C GLY A 57 -11.23 8.50 -48.60
N ALA A 58 -11.36 9.67 -49.24
CA ALA A 58 -10.72 10.91 -48.78
C ALA A 58 -11.41 11.53 -47.54
N ASN A 59 -12.64 11.12 -47.23
CA ASN A 59 -13.41 11.61 -46.09
C ASN A 59 -13.87 10.46 -45.17
N PRO A 60 -12.96 9.95 -44.31
CA PRO A 60 -13.25 8.82 -43.43
C PRO A 60 -14.34 9.12 -42.38
N SER A 61 -14.65 10.40 -42.11
CA SER A 61 -15.67 10.79 -41.13
C SER A 61 -17.10 10.44 -41.56
N THR A 62 -17.30 10.18 -42.85
CA THR A 62 -18.60 9.85 -43.45
C THR A 62 -18.67 8.40 -43.94
N TYR A 63 -17.64 7.59 -43.69
CA TYR A 63 -17.60 6.20 -44.14
C TYR A 63 -18.75 5.38 -43.52
N SER A 64 -19.35 4.51 -44.32
CA SER A 64 -20.58 3.81 -43.97
C SER A 64 -20.37 2.79 -42.86
N ASP A 65 -19.25 2.09 -42.87
CA ASP A 65 -18.88 1.15 -41.80
C ASP A 65 -18.43 1.91 -40.55
N ALA A 66 -19.21 1.80 -39.47
CA ALA A 66 -18.92 2.43 -38.19
C ALA A 66 -17.63 1.93 -37.51
N ASN A 67 -17.11 0.76 -37.89
CA ASN A 67 -15.85 0.24 -37.36
C ASN A 67 -14.63 0.91 -37.97
N LEU A 68 -14.74 1.40 -39.21
CA LEU A 68 -13.65 2.05 -39.94
C LEU A 68 -13.85 3.55 -40.13
N ARG A 69 -14.97 4.10 -39.63
CA ARG A 69 -15.25 5.54 -39.63
C ARG A 69 -14.48 6.24 -38.51
N PHE A 70 -13.82 7.35 -38.83
CA PHE A 70 -13.11 8.21 -37.88
C PHE A 70 -13.00 9.64 -38.38
N ASP A 71 -12.79 10.58 -37.46
CA ASP A 71 -12.47 11.98 -37.78
C ASP A 71 -10.98 12.27 -37.51
N PRO A 72 -10.16 12.46 -38.56
CA PRO A 72 -8.74 12.73 -38.39
C PRO A 72 -8.45 14.06 -37.67
N ALA A 73 -9.34 15.06 -37.74
CA ALA A 73 -9.13 16.32 -37.04
C ALA A 73 -9.27 16.14 -35.51
N THR A 74 -10.28 15.40 -35.07
CA THR A 74 -10.46 15.03 -33.65
C THR A 74 -9.28 14.20 -33.13
N ILE A 75 -8.81 13.21 -33.90
CA ILE A 75 -7.64 12.40 -33.53
C ILE A 75 -6.40 13.29 -33.36
N ALA A 76 -6.13 14.16 -34.33
CA ALA A 76 -5.00 15.07 -34.28
C ALA A 76 -5.10 16.02 -33.06
N SER A 77 -6.27 16.57 -32.78
CA SER A 77 -6.48 17.44 -31.62
C SER A 77 -6.17 16.74 -30.30
N ASN A 78 -6.63 15.49 -30.14
CA ASN A 78 -6.36 14.71 -28.92
C ASN A 78 -4.86 14.36 -28.79
N LEU A 79 -4.21 13.97 -29.89
CA LEU A 79 -2.78 13.70 -29.91
C LEU A 79 -1.94 14.96 -29.61
N GLU A 80 -2.32 16.13 -30.13
CA GLU A 80 -1.67 17.40 -29.82
C GLU A 80 -1.82 17.77 -28.34
N ALA A 81 -2.99 17.51 -27.74
CA ALA A 81 -3.20 17.73 -26.31
C ALA A 81 -2.30 16.83 -25.46
N SER A 82 -2.23 15.53 -25.77
CA SER A 82 -1.34 14.59 -25.08
C SER A 82 0.14 14.88 -25.31
N PHE A 83 0.53 15.25 -26.54
CA PHE A 83 1.89 15.66 -26.86
C PHE A 83 2.29 16.88 -26.04
N SER A 84 1.45 17.93 -26.03
CA SER A 84 1.69 19.14 -25.24
C SER A 84 1.84 18.80 -23.75
N TYR A 85 0.97 17.94 -23.20
CA TYR A 85 1.06 17.53 -21.81
C TYR A 85 2.36 16.76 -21.51
N PHE A 86 2.71 15.75 -22.32
CA PHE A 86 3.92 14.94 -22.11
C PHE A 86 5.23 15.70 -22.30
N ILE A 87 5.26 16.67 -23.21
CA ILE A 87 6.44 17.49 -23.47
C ILE A 87 6.54 18.65 -22.48
N ASN A 88 5.48 19.44 -22.33
CA ASN A 88 5.53 20.72 -21.61
C ASN A 88 5.25 20.57 -20.11
N THR A 89 4.39 19.63 -19.72
CA THR A 89 4.05 19.41 -18.30
C THR A 89 4.89 18.30 -17.69
N VAL A 90 4.99 17.15 -18.36
CA VAL A 90 5.78 16.02 -17.84
C VAL A 90 7.28 16.20 -18.08
N GLY A 91 7.68 16.91 -19.13
CA GLY A 91 9.10 17.11 -19.47
C GLY A 91 9.79 15.82 -19.92
N PHE A 92 9.03 14.89 -20.51
CA PHE A 92 9.54 13.57 -20.88
C PHE A 92 10.60 13.66 -21.98
N HIS A 93 10.38 14.56 -22.95
CA HIS A 93 11.32 14.95 -23.99
C HIS A 93 11.33 16.46 -24.14
N ASN A 94 12.43 17.04 -24.62
CA ASN A 94 12.59 18.48 -24.79
C ASN A 94 12.21 19.00 -26.20
N ASN A 95 11.47 18.19 -26.98
CA ASN A 95 11.13 18.45 -28.40
C ASN A 95 12.30 18.94 -29.28
N SER A 96 13.53 18.48 -29.00
CA SER A 96 14.72 18.75 -29.82
C SER A 96 15.08 17.54 -30.68
N GLY A 97 16.23 17.54 -31.35
CA GLY A 97 16.67 16.42 -32.19
C GLY A 97 15.69 16.14 -33.34
N LYS A 98 15.54 14.88 -33.72
CA LYS A 98 14.63 14.43 -34.78
C LYS A 98 13.17 14.66 -34.40
N LEU A 99 12.80 14.57 -33.12
CA LEU A 99 11.44 14.92 -32.69
C LEU A 99 11.09 16.37 -32.99
N GLY A 100 12.05 17.28 -32.84
CA GLY A 100 11.89 18.70 -33.16
C GLY A 100 11.82 19.00 -34.66
N LEU A 101 12.31 18.08 -35.51
CA LEU A 101 12.38 18.24 -36.97
C LEU A 101 11.20 17.60 -37.68
N TYR A 102 10.76 16.42 -37.24
CA TYR A 102 9.77 15.61 -37.95
C TYR A 102 8.45 15.46 -37.20
N LYS A 103 7.36 15.34 -37.95
CA LYS A 103 6.03 14.99 -37.43
C LYS A 103 5.96 13.50 -37.09
N ILE A 104 5.34 13.17 -35.96
CA ILE A 104 5.01 11.79 -35.57
C ILE A 104 3.99 11.25 -36.57
N ILE A 105 4.25 10.03 -37.06
CA ILE A 105 3.43 9.38 -38.08
C ILE A 105 2.33 8.57 -37.39
N VAL A 106 1.08 8.72 -37.84
CA VAL A 106 -0.05 7.90 -37.39
C VAL A 106 -0.61 7.17 -38.61
N VAL A 107 -0.74 5.87 -38.51
CA VAL A 107 -1.26 5.00 -39.58
C VAL A 107 -2.59 4.41 -39.11
N MET A 108 -3.64 4.60 -39.91
CA MET A 108 -4.96 4.08 -39.59
C MET A 108 -5.10 2.63 -40.08
N ASN A 109 -5.10 1.68 -39.14
CA ASN A 109 -5.14 0.25 -39.46
C ASN A 109 -6.44 -0.16 -40.18
N GLU A 110 -6.35 -1.19 -41.03
CA GLU A 110 -7.47 -1.81 -41.75
C GLU A 110 -8.19 -0.93 -42.78
N THR A 111 -7.61 0.24 -43.08
CA THR A 111 -8.11 1.21 -44.06
C THR A 111 -7.49 1.07 -45.46
N TYR A 112 -6.59 0.11 -45.68
CA TYR A 112 -5.86 -0.12 -46.94
C TYR A 112 -6.51 -1.22 -47.78
N ASN A 113 -6.40 -1.14 -49.11
CA ASN A 113 -7.08 -2.06 -50.03
C ASN A 113 -6.30 -3.36 -50.30
N GLY A 114 -4.97 -3.34 -50.24
CA GLY A 114 -4.14 -4.53 -50.50
C GLY A 114 -3.97 -5.49 -49.32
N ALA A 115 -3.79 -6.77 -49.63
CA ALA A 115 -3.36 -7.78 -48.65
C ALA A 115 -2.00 -7.39 -48.03
N GLY A 116 -1.86 -7.52 -46.72
CA GLY A 116 -0.65 -7.10 -46.00
C GLY A 116 -0.63 -5.63 -45.57
N GLY A 117 -1.77 -4.93 -45.62
CA GLY A 117 -1.93 -3.62 -45.00
C GLY A 117 -1.76 -3.65 -43.48
N PRO A 118 -1.57 -2.48 -42.83
CA PRO A 118 -1.49 -2.39 -41.38
C PRO A 118 -2.77 -2.94 -40.72
N THR A 119 -2.62 -3.78 -39.70
CA THR A 119 -3.71 -4.41 -38.93
C THR A 119 -3.43 -4.31 -37.43
N GLY A 120 -4.42 -4.62 -36.61
CA GLY A 120 -4.30 -4.63 -35.14
C GLY A 120 -4.98 -3.44 -34.49
N TRP A 121 -5.17 -3.52 -33.17
CA TRP A 121 -5.98 -2.57 -32.41
C TRP A 121 -5.31 -1.20 -32.26
N ALA A 122 -4.16 -1.15 -31.59
CA ALA A 122 -3.39 0.07 -31.34
C ALA A 122 -1.95 -0.35 -31.00
N PHE A 123 -0.97 0.38 -31.52
CA PHE A 123 0.44 0.17 -31.22
C PHE A 123 1.23 1.47 -31.41
N GLY A 124 2.20 1.72 -30.54
CA GLY A 124 3.16 2.81 -30.66
C GLY A 124 4.60 2.32 -30.74
N GLY A 125 5.43 3.02 -31.50
CA GLY A 125 6.82 2.66 -31.73
C GLY A 125 7.55 3.73 -32.55
N ALA A 126 8.40 3.32 -33.49
CA ALA A 126 9.12 4.26 -34.36
C ALA A 126 9.45 3.64 -35.72
N TYR A 127 9.76 4.50 -36.70
CA TYR A 127 10.27 4.12 -38.01
C TYR A 127 11.76 4.44 -38.15
N ASP A 128 12.48 3.51 -38.76
CA ASP A 128 13.82 3.69 -39.35
C ASP A 128 14.86 4.36 -38.44
N GLU A 129 14.71 4.26 -37.11
CA GLU A 129 15.51 5.00 -36.13
C GLU A 129 15.43 6.53 -36.31
N MET A 130 14.35 7.04 -36.88
CA MET A 130 14.17 8.43 -37.29
C MET A 130 13.08 9.14 -36.51
N ILE A 131 11.89 8.56 -36.40
CA ILE A 131 10.74 9.25 -35.80
C ILE A 131 9.78 8.26 -35.15
N GLY A 132 9.22 8.65 -34.00
CA GLY A 132 8.12 7.95 -33.36
C GLY A 132 6.90 7.82 -34.28
N ALA A 133 6.14 6.75 -34.10
CA ALA A 133 4.96 6.43 -34.90
C ALA A 133 3.88 5.67 -34.12
N LEU A 134 2.67 5.70 -34.66
CA LEU A 134 1.45 5.10 -34.13
C LEU A 134 0.74 4.31 -35.23
N TRP A 135 0.16 3.16 -34.88
CA TRP A 135 -0.65 2.32 -35.76
C TRP A 135 -1.97 2.01 -35.06
N ILE A 136 -3.05 2.67 -35.47
CA ILE A 136 -4.28 2.75 -34.69
C ILE A 136 -5.47 2.33 -35.52
N HIS A 137 -6.25 1.37 -35.02
CA HIS A 137 -7.56 1.05 -35.58
C HIS A 137 -8.55 2.19 -35.30
N PRO A 138 -9.44 2.58 -36.23
CA PRO A 138 -10.41 3.67 -36.01
C PRO A 138 -11.20 3.57 -34.69
N ASN A 139 -11.66 2.38 -34.32
CA ASN A 139 -12.34 2.16 -33.03
C ASN A 139 -11.50 2.49 -31.77
N ALA A 140 -10.16 2.39 -31.84
CA ALA A 140 -9.27 2.73 -30.74
C ALA A 140 -9.11 4.25 -30.53
N THR A 141 -9.64 5.07 -31.44
CA THR A 141 -9.61 6.53 -31.34
C THR A 141 -10.88 7.15 -30.74
N ARG A 142 -11.86 6.30 -30.38
CA ARG A 142 -13.15 6.74 -29.83
C ARG A 142 -13.00 7.39 -28.46
N ASP A 143 -11.96 7.05 -27.73
CA ASP A 143 -11.53 7.73 -26.52
C ASP A 143 -10.09 8.25 -26.67
N PRO A 144 -9.71 9.32 -25.95
CA PRO A 144 -8.36 9.89 -26.03
C PRO A 144 -7.33 9.09 -25.21
N TYR A 145 -7.74 8.10 -24.43
CA TYR A 145 -6.87 7.44 -23.44
C TYR A 145 -5.95 6.42 -24.11
N VAL A 146 -6.48 5.64 -25.05
CA VAL A 146 -5.69 4.66 -25.83
C VAL A 146 -4.60 5.36 -26.63
N ILE A 147 -4.96 6.40 -27.40
CA ILE A 147 -3.97 7.12 -28.22
C ILE A 147 -2.93 7.89 -27.39
N ALA A 148 -3.26 8.28 -26.15
CA ALA A 148 -2.28 8.83 -25.21
C ALA A 148 -1.28 7.77 -24.70
N HIS A 149 -1.75 6.56 -24.42
CA HIS A 149 -0.89 5.42 -24.09
C HIS A 149 0.08 5.10 -25.24
N GLU A 150 -0.44 4.95 -26.46
CA GLU A 150 0.40 4.65 -27.62
C GLU A 150 1.38 5.79 -27.94
N LEU A 151 0.98 7.05 -27.78
CA LEU A 151 1.89 8.19 -27.93
C LEU A 151 3.04 8.13 -26.94
N ALA A 152 2.81 7.63 -25.72
CA ALA A 152 3.87 7.42 -24.76
C ALA A 152 4.92 6.42 -25.28
N HIS A 153 4.52 5.33 -25.94
CA HIS A 153 5.45 4.40 -26.60
C HIS A 153 6.24 5.08 -27.73
N SER A 154 5.59 5.87 -28.59
CA SER A 154 6.30 6.61 -29.63
C SER A 154 7.38 7.54 -29.05
N LEU A 155 7.07 8.21 -27.93
CA LEU A 155 8.01 9.09 -27.24
C LEU A 155 9.09 8.31 -26.47
N GLN A 156 8.82 7.10 -25.99
CA GLN A 156 9.82 6.21 -25.39
C GLN A 156 10.89 5.83 -26.43
N SER A 157 10.45 5.40 -27.62
CA SER A 157 11.35 5.15 -28.75
C SER A 157 12.10 6.43 -29.16
N GLN A 158 11.41 7.57 -29.20
CA GLN A 158 12.02 8.84 -29.58
C GLN A 158 13.11 9.30 -28.62
N ASN A 159 12.93 9.13 -27.31
CA ASN A 159 13.95 9.43 -26.31
C ASN A 159 15.26 8.68 -26.61
N ARG A 160 15.16 7.39 -26.98
CA ARG A 160 16.33 6.63 -27.42
C ARG A 160 16.92 7.21 -28.70
N ILE A 161 16.10 7.45 -29.71
CA ILE A 161 16.54 7.95 -31.02
C ILE A 161 17.34 9.25 -30.89
N ASP A 162 16.86 10.19 -30.08
CA ASP A 162 17.45 11.53 -29.97
C ASP A 162 18.55 11.62 -28.91
N PHE A 163 18.45 10.92 -27.79
CA PHE A 163 19.44 11.03 -26.70
C PHE A 163 20.47 9.89 -26.68
N LYS A 164 20.24 8.79 -27.39
CA LYS A 164 21.08 7.58 -27.42
C LYS A 164 21.25 7.01 -28.85
N PRO A 165 21.74 7.80 -29.83
CA PRO A 165 21.85 7.34 -31.21
C PRO A 165 22.83 6.17 -31.36
N GLY A 166 22.52 5.19 -32.21
CA GLY A 166 23.41 4.07 -32.53
C GLY A 166 23.01 2.68 -32.01
N GLY A 167 21.71 2.38 -31.96
CA GLY A 167 21.21 0.99 -31.92
C GLY A 167 21.08 0.36 -30.53
N ASN A 168 22.14 0.39 -29.71
CA ASN A 168 22.25 -0.48 -28.53
C ASN A 168 22.77 0.23 -27.25
N GLN A 169 22.53 1.53 -27.08
CA GLN A 169 23.15 2.32 -25.99
C GLN A 169 22.25 2.61 -24.76
N GLY A 170 21.08 1.98 -24.65
CA GLY A 170 20.12 2.20 -23.56
C GLY A 170 18.68 2.37 -24.06
N GLY A 171 17.84 3.01 -23.25
CA GLY A 171 16.41 3.20 -23.53
C GLY A 171 15.59 1.92 -23.42
N PHE A 172 16.07 0.92 -22.68
CA PHE A 172 15.41 -0.37 -22.46
C PHE A 172 15.05 -1.13 -23.75
N ASN A 173 15.76 -0.85 -24.84
CA ASN A 173 15.56 -1.48 -26.14
C ASN A 173 16.35 -2.80 -26.24
N ASN A 174 15.78 -3.80 -26.93
CA ASN A 174 16.41 -5.11 -27.15
C ASN A 174 16.89 -5.83 -25.87
N TYR A 175 16.28 -5.52 -24.73
CA TYR A 175 16.61 -6.15 -23.45
C TYR A 175 15.34 -6.55 -22.71
N GLU A 176 15.01 -7.82 -22.84
CA GLU A 176 13.76 -8.42 -22.39
C GLU A 176 13.46 -8.24 -20.89
N PRO A 177 14.43 -8.32 -19.95
CA PRO A 177 14.16 -8.08 -18.53
C PRO A 177 13.65 -6.66 -18.20
N ALA A 178 13.80 -5.71 -19.13
CA ALA A 178 13.22 -4.37 -19.02
C ALA A 178 11.89 -4.21 -19.80
N GLY A 179 11.42 -5.24 -20.50
CA GLY A 179 10.25 -5.17 -21.38
C GLY A 179 8.96 -4.73 -20.68
N PHE A 180 8.73 -5.21 -19.45
CA PHE A 180 7.57 -4.81 -18.64
C PHE A 180 7.44 -3.28 -18.45
N PHE A 181 8.57 -2.57 -18.52
CA PHE A 181 8.63 -1.16 -18.20
C PHE A 181 8.02 -0.27 -19.28
N TRP A 182 8.03 -0.72 -20.53
CA TRP A 182 7.43 0.00 -21.66
C TRP A 182 5.94 0.25 -21.39
N GLU A 183 5.21 -0.82 -21.09
CA GLU A 183 3.77 -0.81 -20.79
C GLU A 183 3.47 -0.11 -19.46
N ALA A 184 4.24 -0.42 -18.41
CA ALA A 184 4.08 0.20 -17.10
C ALA A 184 4.22 1.73 -17.21
N HIS A 185 5.26 2.20 -17.89
CA HIS A 185 5.50 3.62 -18.06
C HIS A 185 4.50 4.28 -19.01
N ALA A 186 4.04 3.61 -20.07
CA ALA A 186 2.99 4.15 -20.94
C ALA A 186 1.67 4.36 -20.16
N ASN A 187 1.28 3.40 -19.32
CA ASN A 187 0.15 3.56 -18.43
C ASN A 187 0.37 4.63 -17.35
N TYR A 188 1.58 4.76 -16.82
CA TYR A 188 1.93 5.88 -15.92
C TYR A 188 1.70 7.23 -16.61
N MET A 189 2.21 7.41 -17.83
CA MET A 189 2.05 8.64 -18.62
C MET A 189 0.57 8.92 -18.90
N ARG A 190 -0.21 7.91 -19.29
CA ARG A 190 -1.68 8.01 -19.44
C ARG A 190 -2.33 8.45 -18.13
N CYS A 191 -1.97 7.84 -17.00
CA CYS A 191 -2.53 8.18 -15.69
C CYS A 191 -2.21 9.62 -15.27
N LEU A 192 -1.04 10.16 -15.64
CA LEU A 192 -0.70 11.56 -15.34
C LEU A 192 -1.69 12.54 -16.00
N GLN A 193 -2.10 12.25 -17.24
CA GLN A 193 -3.07 13.06 -17.96
C GLN A 193 -4.53 12.74 -17.57
N PHE A 194 -4.81 11.47 -17.26
CA PHE A 194 -6.15 10.96 -16.94
C PHE A 194 -6.14 10.19 -15.61
N PRO A 195 -6.23 10.90 -14.46
CA PRO A 195 -5.96 10.31 -13.15
C PRO A 195 -6.86 9.15 -12.71
N THR A 196 -8.10 9.08 -13.21
CA THR A 196 -9.04 8.00 -12.91
C THR A 196 -8.55 6.62 -13.34
N PHE A 197 -7.57 6.55 -14.25
CA PHE A 197 -6.93 5.29 -14.65
C PHE A 197 -5.93 4.77 -13.59
N ALA A 198 -5.69 5.50 -12.51
CA ALA A 198 -4.92 4.98 -11.38
C ALA A 198 -5.56 3.73 -10.76
N SER A 199 -6.89 3.59 -10.86
CA SER A 199 -7.64 2.41 -10.42
C SER A 199 -7.92 1.40 -11.53
N ASP A 200 -7.29 1.54 -12.70
CA ASP A 200 -7.44 0.60 -13.81
C ASP A 200 -6.81 -0.76 -13.46
N ASP A 201 -7.49 -1.84 -13.89
CA ASP A 201 -7.10 -3.23 -13.70
C ASP A 201 -6.55 -3.57 -12.29
N MET A 202 -7.21 -3.02 -11.27
CA MET A 202 -6.93 -3.32 -9.86
C MET A 202 -7.06 -4.80 -9.50
N PRO A 203 -8.01 -5.59 -10.05
CA PRO A 203 -8.10 -7.01 -9.72
C PRO A 203 -6.80 -7.75 -10.07
N ARG A 204 -6.23 -7.54 -11.26
CA ARG A 204 -4.96 -8.15 -11.65
C ARG A 204 -3.83 -7.76 -10.71
N TRP A 205 -3.73 -6.48 -10.36
CA TRP A 205 -2.74 -5.99 -9.39
C TRP A 205 -2.86 -6.64 -8.01
N LEU A 206 -4.07 -6.71 -7.45
CA LEU A 206 -4.31 -7.33 -6.15
C LEU A 206 -3.90 -8.81 -6.14
N MET A 207 -4.10 -9.51 -7.26
CA MET A 207 -3.81 -10.93 -7.40
C MET A 207 -2.33 -11.28 -7.60
N SER A 208 -1.51 -10.32 -8.03
CA SER A 208 -0.11 -10.56 -8.45
C SER A 208 0.93 -9.69 -7.76
N ARG A 209 0.57 -8.75 -6.88
CA ARG A 209 1.55 -7.82 -6.25
C ARG A 209 2.63 -8.49 -5.39
N HIS A 210 2.48 -9.76 -5.02
CA HIS A 210 3.55 -10.54 -4.37
C HIS A 210 4.56 -11.09 -5.39
N PHE A 211 4.26 -11.02 -6.68
CA PHE A 211 5.17 -11.39 -7.75
C PHE A 211 6.29 -10.36 -7.90
N HIS A 212 7.34 -10.75 -8.63
CA HIS A 212 8.45 -9.86 -8.92
C HIS A 212 7.94 -8.63 -9.67
N LEU A 213 8.51 -7.45 -9.41
CA LEU A 213 8.02 -6.19 -9.97
C LEU A 213 7.90 -6.24 -11.51
N ALA A 214 8.86 -6.90 -12.16
CA ALA A 214 8.97 -7.07 -13.61
C ALA A 214 8.03 -8.15 -14.20
N SER A 215 7.10 -8.69 -13.41
CA SER A 215 6.23 -9.75 -13.88
C SER A 215 5.34 -9.29 -15.03
N THR A 216 5.26 -10.12 -16.06
CA THR A 216 4.34 -9.94 -17.20
C THR A 216 2.87 -9.99 -16.76
N ARG A 217 2.60 -10.36 -15.52
CA ARG A 217 1.26 -10.57 -14.98
C ARG A 217 0.61 -9.29 -14.49
N HIS A 218 1.36 -8.22 -14.37
CA HIS A 218 0.85 -6.92 -13.96
C HIS A 218 1.59 -5.76 -14.59
N HIS A 219 2.26 -5.96 -15.72
CA HIS A 219 3.07 -4.91 -16.33
C HIS A 219 2.22 -3.67 -16.69
N TYR A 220 0.93 -3.83 -16.98
CA TYR A 220 -0.01 -2.72 -17.13
C TYR A 220 -0.37 -1.99 -15.82
N SER A 221 -0.26 -2.63 -14.66
CA SER A 221 -0.71 -2.09 -13.36
C SER A 221 0.42 -1.78 -12.38
N THR A 222 1.66 -2.18 -12.70
CA THR A 222 2.84 -2.05 -11.84
C THR A 222 3.33 -0.60 -11.73
N PHE A 223 2.84 0.34 -12.54
CA PHE A 223 3.26 1.75 -12.55
C PHE A 223 3.20 2.52 -11.22
N LYS A 224 2.58 1.96 -10.17
CA LYS A 224 2.44 2.58 -8.84
C LYS A 224 3.79 2.85 -8.16
N TRP A 225 4.84 2.10 -8.47
CA TRP A 225 6.20 2.43 -7.98
C TRP A 225 6.73 3.74 -8.59
N LEU A 226 6.33 4.09 -9.81
CA LEU A 226 6.68 5.37 -10.45
C LEU A 226 5.96 6.54 -9.77
N MET A 227 4.72 6.35 -9.31
CA MET A 227 4.02 7.33 -8.48
C MET A 227 4.77 7.58 -7.17
N ASN A 228 5.36 6.54 -6.57
CA ASN A 228 6.23 6.69 -5.40
C ASN A 228 7.50 7.48 -5.72
N ILE A 229 8.14 7.22 -6.87
CA ILE A 229 9.32 7.96 -7.34
C ILE A 229 8.98 9.44 -7.54
N GLN A 230 7.89 9.72 -8.25
CA GLN A 230 7.39 11.07 -8.48
C GLN A 230 7.19 11.80 -7.16
N GLN A 231 6.60 11.13 -6.17
CA GLN A 231 6.25 11.78 -4.92
C GLN A 231 7.45 12.01 -3.99
N ASN A 232 8.37 11.04 -3.90
CA ASN A 232 9.36 11.00 -2.83
C ASN A 232 10.82 11.06 -3.32
N TYR A 233 11.08 10.87 -4.60
CA TYR A 233 12.43 10.65 -5.13
C TYR A 233 12.74 11.53 -6.34
N GLY A 234 12.54 12.85 -6.23
CA GLY A 234 12.99 13.82 -7.23
C GLY A 234 11.99 14.13 -8.34
N GLY A 235 10.71 13.78 -8.17
CA GLY A 235 9.66 14.23 -9.07
C GLY A 235 9.59 13.45 -10.39
N LEU A 236 8.80 13.99 -11.32
CA LEU A 236 8.69 13.48 -12.69
C LEU A 236 10.06 13.38 -13.38
N ASN A 237 10.98 14.28 -13.05
CA ASN A 237 12.32 14.28 -13.64
C ASN A 237 13.06 12.96 -13.37
N THR A 238 12.96 12.37 -12.17
CA THR A 238 13.62 11.09 -11.89
C THR A 238 13.07 9.97 -12.76
N VAL A 239 11.75 9.89 -12.95
CA VAL A 239 11.13 8.91 -13.86
C VAL A 239 11.63 9.12 -15.30
N ASN A 240 11.67 10.37 -15.77
CA ASN A 240 12.15 10.68 -17.11
C ASN A 240 13.64 10.33 -17.31
N ARG A 241 14.46 10.50 -16.26
CA ARG A 241 15.89 10.12 -16.29
C ARG A 241 16.09 8.62 -16.44
N LEU A 242 15.17 7.76 -15.97
CA LEU A 242 15.28 6.31 -16.18
C LEU A 242 15.39 5.97 -17.68
N TRP A 243 14.57 6.62 -18.51
CA TRP A 243 14.62 6.43 -19.96
C TRP A 243 15.87 7.02 -20.58
N ARG A 244 16.19 8.29 -20.27
CA ARG A 244 17.29 9.02 -20.92
C ARG A 244 18.68 8.56 -20.49
N GLU A 245 18.83 8.08 -19.26
CA GLU A 245 20.13 7.75 -18.68
C GLU A 245 20.36 6.24 -18.53
N SER A 246 19.40 5.37 -18.87
CA SER A 246 19.64 3.92 -18.90
C SER A 246 20.80 3.57 -19.83
N ASN A 247 21.56 2.55 -19.45
CA ASN A 247 22.58 1.95 -20.29
C ASN A 247 22.03 0.73 -21.02
N ALA A 248 22.82 0.20 -21.96
CA ALA A 248 22.55 -1.09 -22.57
C ALA A 248 22.41 -2.18 -21.51
N ASN A 249 21.41 -3.06 -21.67
CA ASN A 249 21.19 -4.22 -20.80
C ASN A 249 21.00 -3.87 -19.30
N GLU A 250 20.45 -2.70 -18.99
CA GLU A 250 20.00 -2.34 -17.64
C GLU A 250 18.49 -2.52 -17.49
N THR A 251 18.06 -3.00 -16.33
CA THR A 251 16.67 -2.89 -15.89
C THR A 251 16.37 -1.49 -15.32
N PRO A 252 15.11 -1.04 -15.26
CA PRO A 252 14.75 0.25 -14.69
C PRO A 252 15.20 0.42 -13.22
N MET A 253 15.19 -0.67 -12.45
CA MET A 253 15.63 -0.67 -11.06
C MET A 253 17.15 -0.50 -10.95
N GLU A 254 17.93 -1.12 -11.85
CA GLU A 254 19.38 -0.92 -11.93
C GLU A 254 19.72 0.51 -12.35
N THR A 255 19.04 1.03 -13.36
CA THR A 255 19.19 2.42 -13.78
C THR A 255 18.89 3.35 -12.60
N TRP A 256 17.78 3.15 -11.89
CA TRP A 256 17.41 3.97 -10.74
C TRP A 256 18.46 3.92 -9.63
N ARG A 257 18.93 2.71 -9.28
CA ARG A 257 20.00 2.50 -8.30
C ARG A 257 21.28 3.24 -8.70
N ARG A 258 21.70 3.12 -9.97
CA ARG A 258 22.92 3.75 -10.48
C ARG A 258 22.83 5.27 -10.49
N ILE A 259 21.77 5.85 -11.07
CA ILE A 259 21.63 7.32 -11.17
C ILE A 259 21.46 7.99 -9.81
N SER A 260 21.05 7.21 -8.79
CA SER A 260 20.93 7.66 -7.41
C SER A 260 22.20 7.43 -6.58
N GLY A 261 23.21 6.73 -7.13
CA GLY A 261 24.44 6.38 -6.40
C GLY A 261 24.22 5.41 -5.24
N TRP A 262 23.19 4.55 -5.34
CA TRP A 262 22.75 3.69 -4.25
C TRP A 262 23.41 2.30 -4.26
N THR A 263 23.59 1.76 -3.06
CA THR A 263 23.81 0.33 -2.86
C THR A 263 22.53 -0.46 -3.13
N GLN A 264 22.63 -1.78 -3.30
CA GLN A 264 21.45 -2.65 -3.45
C GLN A 264 20.52 -2.56 -2.23
N ALA A 265 21.07 -2.48 -1.02
CA ALA A 265 20.29 -2.32 0.20
C ALA A 265 19.48 -1.00 0.21
N GLN A 266 20.05 0.09 -0.30
CA GLN A 266 19.36 1.38 -0.41
C GLN A 266 18.24 1.35 -1.46
N LEU A 267 18.45 0.68 -2.61
CA LEU A 267 17.38 0.40 -3.57
C LEU A 267 16.24 -0.39 -2.90
N CYS A 268 16.54 -1.46 -2.16
CA CYS A 268 15.54 -2.23 -1.43
C CYS A 268 14.78 -1.38 -0.40
N ASN A 269 15.44 -0.43 0.27
CA ASN A 269 14.77 0.50 1.19
C ASN A 269 13.80 1.43 0.44
N ALA A 270 14.18 1.92 -0.74
CA ALA A 270 13.33 2.76 -1.57
C ALA A 270 12.14 2.00 -2.17
N MET A 271 12.34 0.74 -2.56
CA MET A 271 11.27 -0.17 -2.99
C MET A 271 10.32 -0.51 -1.83
N TYR A 272 10.81 -0.62 -0.60
CA TYR A 272 9.95 -0.80 0.57
C TYR A 272 9.12 0.45 0.89
N ASP A 273 9.63 1.66 0.65
CA ASP A 273 8.83 2.89 0.75
C ASP A 273 7.63 2.87 -0.21
N TYR A 274 7.78 2.25 -1.38
CA TYR A 274 6.68 1.95 -2.27
C TYR A 274 5.76 0.87 -1.68
N ALA A 275 6.30 -0.30 -1.29
CA ALA A 275 5.50 -1.43 -0.82
C ALA A 275 4.60 -1.10 0.39
N LYS A 276 5.10 -0.32 1.36
CA LYS A 276 4.30 0.06 2.54
C LYS A 276 3.11 0.98 2.22
N ARG A 277 3.13 1.70 1.09
CA ARG A 277 2.04 2.59 0.65
C ARG A 277 0.86 1.82 0.05
N GLU A 278 1.13 0.64 -0.50
CA GLU A 278 0.13 -0.25 -1.10
C GLU A 278 -0.86 -0.80 -0.06
N ALA A 279 -0.54 -0.72 1.24
CA ALA A 279 -1.47 -1.11 2.31
C ALA A 279 -2.72 -0.23 2.35
N ASN A 280 -2.62 1.05 1.97
CA ASN A 280 -3.74 2.01 1.99
C ASN A 280 -3.82 2.93 0.75
N TRP A 281 -3.02 2.66 -0.28
CA TRP A 281 -2.95 3.43 -1.53
C TRP A 281 -2.54 4.89 -1.28
N ASP A 282 -1.43 5.09 -0.57
CA ASP A 282 -0.97 6.42 -0.11
C ASP A 282 -0.26 7.22 -1.22
N TYR A 283 -1.02 7.55 -2.27
CA TYR A 283 -0.64 8.33 -3.44
C TYR A 283 -1.48 9.63 -3.54
N PRO A 284 -1.19 10.66 -2.72
CA PRO A 284 -1.91 11.94 -2.77
C PRO A 284 -1.71 12.74 -4.05
N ALA A 285 -0.64 12.49 -4.83
CA ALA A 285 -0.44 13.17 -6.11
C ALA A 285 -1.61 12.89 -7.06
N GLN A 286 -2.18 13.95 -7.64
CA GLN A 286 -3.26 13.88 -8.64
C GLN A 286 -4.52 13.10 -8.23
N GLY A 287 -4.71 12.80 -6.94
CA GLY A 287 -5.88 12.06 -6.45
C GLY A 287 -5.82 10.54 -6.60
N PHE A 288 -4.71 9.98 -7.11
CA PHE A 288 -4.59 8.55 -7.43
C PHE A 288 -5.01 7.62 -6.30
N GLY A 289 -4.57 7.91 -5.07
CA GLY A 289 -4.90 7.10 -3.90
C GLY A 289 -6.40 7.14 -3.55
N ALA A 290 -7.08 8.25 -3.82
CA ALA A 290 -8.52 8.37 -3.59
C ALA A 290 -9.30 7.51 -4.58
N ASP A 291 -8.93 7.54 -5.86
CA ASP A 291 -9.55 6.72 -6.92
C ASP A 291 -9.36 5.22 -6.65
N MET A 292 -8.14 4.80 -6.29
CA MET A 292 -7.88 3.41 -5.91
C MET A 292 -8.70 2.98 -4.68
N ARG A 293 -8.77 3.81 -3.63
CA ARG A 293 -9.60 3.50 -2.45
C ARG A 293 -11.08 3.43 -2.78
N ALA A 294 -11.58 4.32 -3.65
CA ALA A 294 -12.96 4.29 -4.12
C ALA A 294 -13.28 3.00 -4.88
N GLN A 295 -12.38 2.57 -5.78
CA GLN A 295 -12.53 1.32 -6.52
C GLN A 295 -12.52 0.10 -5.59
N ILE A 296 -11.63 0.05 -4.59
CA ILE A 296 -11.64 -0.99 -3.57
C ILE A 296 -12.96 -0.98 -2.79
N ASN A 297 -13.53 0.19 -2.50
CA ASN A 297 -14.81 0.28 -1.81
C ASN A 297 -15.97 -0.27 -2.66
N ILE A 298 -15.96 -0.05 -3.99
CA ILE A 298 -16.92 -0.65 -4.91
C ILE A 298 -16.84 -2.18 -4.83
N TYR A 299 -15.63 -2.75 -4.92
CA TYR A 299 -15.44 -4.20 -4.79
C TYR A 299 -15.90 -4.72 -3.42
N LYS A 300 -15.72 -3.94 -2.34
CA LYS A 300 -16.13 -4.35 -0.99
C LYS A 300 -17.64 -4.34 -0.78
N THR A 301 -18.38 -3.50 -1.49
CA THR A 301 -19.79 -3.24 -1.21
C THR A 301 -20.72 -3.80 -2.28
N SER A 302 -20.20 -4.18 -3.45
CA SER A 302 -20.96 -4.81 -4.52
C SER A 302 -20.85 -6.34 -4.46
N ALA A 303 -21.98 -7.02 -4.28
CA ALA A 303 -22.03 -8.47 -4.37
C ALA A 303 -21.53 -8.97 -5.74
N ALA A 304 -21.83 -8.24 -6.83
CA ALA A 304 -21.42 -8.59 -8.18
C ALA A 304 -19.91 -8.48 -8.44
N GLU A 305 -19.17 -7.71 -7.64
CA GLU A 305 -17.75 -7.41 -7.88
C GLU A 305 -16.83 -7.93 -6.75
N ASN A 306 -17.39 -8.39 -5.63
CA ASN A 306 -16.59 -8.73 -4.45
C ASN A 306 -15.59 -9.88 -4.66
N HIS A 307 -15.82 -10.72 -5.66
CA HIS A 307 -14.91 -11.79 -6.05
C HIS A 307 -13.51 -11.32 -6.43
N TRP A 308 -13.33 -10.03 -6.78
CA TRP A 308 -12.03 -9.44 -7.09
C TRP A 308 -11.10 -9.23 -5.88
N LEU A 309 -11.63 -9.26 -4.65
CA LEU A 309 -10.84 -8.97 -3.45
C LEU A 309 -10.15 -10.18 -2.82
N TRP A 310 -10.27 -11.36 -3.42
CA TRP A 310 -9.90 -12.59 -2.73
C TRP A 310 -8.41 -12.66 -2.33
N ARG A 311 -7.49 -12.11 -3.14
CA ARG A 311 -6.05 -11.96 -2.86
C ARG A 311 -5.66 -10.59 -2.32
N GLN A 312 -6.62 -9.77 -1.90
CA GLN A 312 -6.36 -8.44 -1.37
C GLN A 312 -5.43 -8.48 -0.14
N HIS A 313 -5.39 -9.57 0.61
CA HIS A 313 -4.55 -9.72 1.80
C HIS A 313 -3.83 -11.06 1.80
N THR A 314 -2.67 -11.11 2.43
CA THR A 314 -1.93 -12.36 2.63
C THR A 314 -2.45 -13.05 3.89
N ILE A 315 -3.13 -14.18 3.72
CA ILE A 315 -3.59 -15.03 4.81
C ILE A 315 -2.47 -16.02 5.16
N LEU A 316 -2.02 -16.02 6.41
CA LEU A 316 -0.91 -16.87 6.84
C LEU A 316 -1.37 -18.29 7.19
N ASN A 317 -0.51 -19.28 6.97
CA ASN A 317 -0.72 -20.64 7.47
C ASN A 317 -0.28 -20.72 8.93
N GLN A 318 -1.15 -21.16 9.83
CA GLN A 318 -0.80 -21.33 11.24
C GLN A 318 -0.01 -22.62 11.43
N ILE A 319 1.20 -22.49 11.99
CA ILE A 319 2.04 -23.61 12.41
C ILE A 319 1.57 -24.11 13.78
N SER A 320 1.32 -23.19 14.70
CA SER A 320 0.90 -23.52 16.07
C SER A 320 0.07 -22.38 16.66
N ALA A 321 -1.15 -22.70 17.07
CA ALA A 321 -1.99 -21.77 17.82
C ALA A 321 -1.46 -21.52 19.23
N ALA A 322 -0.84 -22.54 19.87
CA ALA A 322 -0.35 -22.44 21.24
C ALA A 322 0.86 -21.50 21.38
N THR A 323 1.67 -21.39 20.32
CA THR A 323 2.86 -20.52 20.30
C THR A 323 2.68 -19.33 19.36
N SER A 324 1.46 -19.10 18.86
CA SER A 324 1.10 -18.02 17.91
C SER A 324 2.06 -17.94 16.71
N ARG A 325 2.38 -19.10 16.14
CA ARG A 325 3.31 -19.22 15.01
C ARG A 325 2.60 -19.40 13.68
N TYR A 326 3.14 -18.73 12.68
CA TYR A 326 2.59 -18.64 11.34
C TYR A 326 3.71 -18.69 10.29
N ILE A 327 3.39 -19.13 9.08
CA ILE A 327 4.26 -19.11 7.91
C ILE A 327 3.53 -18.49 6.73
N VAL A 328 4.24 -17.73 5.91
CA VAL A 328 3.70 -17.29 4.62
C VAL A 328 3.42 -18.52 3.75
N PRO A 329 2.24 -18.65 3.13
CA PRO A 329 1.99 -19.73 2.19
C PRO A 329 3.03 -19.70 1.06
N LYS A 330 3.54 -20.86 0.64
CA LYS A 330 4.61 -20.99 -0.38
C LYS A 330 4.32 -20.16 -1.63
N HIS A 331 3.08 -20.15 -2.05
CA HIS A 331 2.60 -19.43 -3.21
C HIS A 331 2.58 -17.90 -2.99
N MET A 332 2.20 -17.45 -1.80
CA MET A 332 2.21 -16.03 -1.46
C MET A 332 3.58 -15.50 -1.04
N ALA A 333 4.61 -16.35 -0.92
CA ALA A 333 5.96 -15.91 -0.60
C ALA A 333 6.39 -14.80 -1.58
N PRO A 334 6.82 -13.62 -1.09
CA PRO A 334 7.12 -12.50 -1.95
C PRO A 334 8.31 -12.85 -2.84
N GLN A 335 8.29 -12.33 -4.06
CA GLN A 335 9.38 -12.42 -5.04
C GLN A 335 10.14 -11.08 -5.09
N ASP A 336 11.05 -10.88 -6.05
CA ASP A 336 11.87 -9.66 -6.13
C ASP A 336 11.05 -8.38 -6.12
N TYR A 337 11.13 -7.63 -5.02
CA TYR A 337 10.34 -6.41 -4.77
C TYR A 337 8.81 -6.62 -4.75
N GLY A 338 8.36 -7.88 -4.79
CA GLY A 338 6.99 -8.26 -4.53
C GLY A 338 6.66 -8.13 -3.05
N MET A 339 5.39 -7.97 -2.72
CA MET A 339 4.96 -7.65 -1.36
C MET A 339 3.77 -8.47 -0.85
N ASN A 340 3.74 -8.64 0.46
CA ASN A 340 2.59 -9.10 1.23
C ASN A 340 2.05 -7.95 2.07
N VAL A 341 0.72 -7.90 2.18
CA VAL A 341 0.00 -7.01 3.10
C VAL A 341 -0.85 -7.88 4.01
N ILE A 342 -0.49 -7.94 5.28
CA ILE A 342 -1.09 -8.82 6.29
C ILE A 342 -1.84 -7.94 7.30
N PRO A 343 -3.18 -7.90 7.28
CA PRO A 343 -3.94 -7.26 8.34
C PRO A 343 -3.67 -7.92 9.69
N LEU A 344 -3.50 -7.10 10.72
CA LEU A 344 -3.32 -7.53 12.09
C LEU A 344 -4.46 -6.96 12.95
N TYR A 345 -5.07 -7.82 13.75
CA TYR A 345 -6.17 -7.50 14.65
C TYR A 345 -5.66 -7.55 16.09
N PRO A 346 -5.36 -6.40 16.72
CA PRO A 346 -4.91 -6.36 18.11
C PRO A 346 -5.89 -7.09 19.03
N THR A 347 -5.36 -7.91 19.93
CA THR A 347 -6.12 -8.68 20.92
C THR A 347 -5.85 -8.25 22.36
N CYS A 348 -4.90 -7.33 22.55
CA CYS A 348 -4.46 -6.89 23.87
C CYS A 348 -4.83 -5.41 24.11
N ALA A 349 -5.24 -5.09 25.33
CA ALA A 349 -5.61 -3.73 25.74
C ALA A 349 -4.45 -2.72 25.64
N SER A 350 -3.20 -3.20 25.64
CA SER A 350 -2.01 -2.36 25.47
C SER A 350 -1.92 -1.70 24.09
N ASN A 351 -2.72 -2.16 23.11
CA ASN A 351 -2.62 -1.78 21.70
C ASN A 351 -1.18 -1.89 21.15
N THR A 352 -0.32 -2.72 21.77
CA THR A 352 1.03 -2.98 21.28
C THR A 352 1.08 -4.36 20.68
N VAL A 353 1.35 -4.42 19.39
CA VAL A 353 1.53 -5.65 18.63
C VAL A 353 3.01 -5.95 18.48
N HIS A 354 3.36 -7.23 18.57
CA HIS A 354 4.74 -7.64 18.40
C HIS A 354 4.91 -8.76 17.38
N ILE A 355 6.04 -8.70 16.69
CA ILE A 355 6.41 -9.62 15.63
C ILE A 355 7.84 -10.11 15.86
N LYS A 356 8.00 -11.43 15.95
CA LYS A 356 9.27 -12.12 15.67
C LYS A 356 9.22 -12.60 14.22
N PHE A 357 10.19 -12.16 13.43
CA PHE A 357 10.34 -12.49 12.02
C PHE A 357 11.56 -13.38 11.83
N LYS A 358 11.43 -14.44 11.03
CA LYS A 358 12.57 -15.21 10.53
C LYS A 358 12.34 -15.66 9.10
N GLY A 359 13.24 -15.26 8.20
CA GLY A 359 13.24 -15.65 6.79
C GLY A 359 14.10 -16.90 6.56
N HIS A 360 13.68 -17.75 5.63
CA HIS A 360 14.46 -18.92 5.20
C HIS A 360 15.57 -18.49 4.23
N THR A 361 16.73 -18.13 4.74
CA THR A 361 17.88 -17.70 3.92
C THR A 361 18.50 -18.83 3.09
N GLU A 362 18.24 -20.08 3.48
CA GLU A 362 18.72 -21.28 2.80
C GLU A 362 18.06 -21.52 1.43
N VAL A 363 16.91 -20.89 1.15
CA VAL A 363 16.16 -21.12 -0.08
C VAL A 363 16.86 -20.60 -1.33
N ASN A 364 17.61 -19.50 -1.21
CA ASN A 364 18.52 -19.00 -2.22
C ASN A 364 19.51 -18.00 -1.59
N ALA A 365 20.74 -17.95 -2.12
CA ALA A 365 21.82 -17.15 -1.54
C ALA A 365 21.58 -15.62 -1.57
N GLN A 366 20.61 -15.16 -2.37
CA GLN A 366 20.29 -13.75 -2.55
C GLN A 366 19.04 -13.32 -1.75
N ALA A 367 18.56 -14.18 -0.84
CA ALA A 367 17.37 -13.94 -0.04
C ALA A 367 17.53 -12.79 0.94
N GLY A 368 16.54 -11.89 0.95
CA GLY A 368 16.46 -10.77 1.87
C GLY A 368 15.04 -10.23 1.96
N TRP A 369 14.77 -9.48 3.03
CA TRP A 369 13.44 -8.94 3.32
C TRP A 369 13.50 -7.49 3.76
N ARG A 370 12.42 -6.76 3.51
CA ARG A 370 12.08 -5.53 4.25
C ARG A 370 10.68 -5.68 4.81
N TRP A 371 10.50 -5.33 6.06
CA TRP A 371 9.21 -5.49 6.72
C TRP A 371 8.96 -4.45 7.80
N GLY A 372 7.70 -4.27 8.17
CA GLY A 372 7.31 -3.28 9.17
C GLY A 372 5.82 -2.99 9.17
N PHE A 373 5.40 -2.17 10.13
CA PHE A 373 4.00 -1.88 10.39
C PHE A 373 3.49 -0.69 9.58
N VAL A 374 2.22 -0.77 9.18
CA VAL A 374 1.46 0.34 8.60
C VAL A 374 0.15 0.47 9.36
N GLU A 375 -0.02 1.55 10.08
CA GLU A 375 -1.27 1.90 10.74
C GLU A 375 -2.08 2.82 9.82
N VAL A 376 -3.38 2.59 9.69
CA VAL A 376 -4.32 3.51 9.04
C VAL A 376 -5.18 4.16 10.11
N LEU A 377 -5.18 5.50 10.16
CA LEU A 377 -5.94 6.27 11.14
C LEU A 377 -7.45 6.23 10.85
N ALA A 378 -8.26 6.66 11.82
CA ALA A 378 -9.72 6.63 11.82
C ALA A 378 -10.36 7.33 10.61
N ASN A 379 -9.67 8.29 9.98
CA ASN A 379 -10.14 8.93 8.75
C ASN A 379 -10.09 8.01 7.51
N GLY A 380 -9.44 6.86 7.60
CA GLY A 380 -9.32 5.87 6.52
C GLY A 380 -8.38 6.27 5.38
N THR A 381 -7.84 7.48 5.36
CA THR A 381 -7.03 8.03 4.25
C THR A 381 -5.60 8.37 4.65
N THR A 382 -5.29 8.38 5.94
CA THR A 382 -3.96 8.70 6.47
C THR A 382 -3.33 7.47 7.08
N SER A 383 -2.11 7.17 6.64
CA SER A 383 -1.30 6.10 7.20
C SER A 383 -0.13 6.63 8.02
N VAL A 384 0.23 5.91 9.08
CA VAL A 384 1.43 6.08 9.88
C VAL A 384 2.32 4.85 9.67
N TYR A 385 3.59 5.06 9.34
CA TYR A 385 4.53 3.98 9.04
C TYR A 385 5.43 3.70 10.23
N GLY A 386 5.48 2.45 10.68
CA GLY A 386 6.46 1.98 11.67
C GLY A 386 7.88 1.91 11.10
N ALA A 387 8.85 1.65 11.99
CA ALA A 387 10.24 1.47 11.60
C ALA A 387 10.40 0.24 10.68
N MET A 388 11.06 0.44 9.54
CA MET A 388 11.41 -0.64 8.61
C MET A 388 12.52 -1.50 9.21
N GLN A 389 12.33 -2.81 9.14
CA GLN A 389 13.30 -3.83 9.49
C GLN A 389 13.92 -4.41 8.22
N SER A 390 15.18 -4.84 8.33
CA SER A 390 15.96 -5.42 7.22
C SER A 390 16.63 -6.76 7.55
N ALA A 391 16.64 -7.14 8.83
CA ALA A 391 17.22 -8.41 9.27
C ALA A 391 16.35 -9.59 8.82
N SER A 392 17.01 -10.69 8.41
CA SER A 392 16.37 -11.97 8.13
C SER A 392 15.95 -12.71 9.40
N ASP A 393 16.41 -12.27 10.57
CA ASP A 393 15.99 -12.75 11.88
C ASP A 393 15.94 -11.53 12.81
N GLY A 394 14.75 -11.17 13.28
CA GLY A 394 14.57 -9.93 14.02
C GLY A 394 13.23 -9.83 14.73
N GLU A 395 13.14 -8.87 15.63
CA GLU A 395 11.95 -8.58 16.42
C GLU A 395 11.56 -7.11 16.25
N ALA A 396 10.26 -6.83 16.18
CA ALA A 396 9.75 -5.47 16.18
C ALA A 396 8.42 -5.39 16.91
N SER A 397 8.16 -4.22 17.48
CA SER A 397 6.92 -3.91 18.21
C SER A 397 6.33 -2.62 17.69
N TYR A 398 5.01 -2.49 17.74
CA TYR A 398 4.30 -1.30 17.33
C TYR A 398 3.10 -1.04 18.22
N THR A 399 3.06 0.15 18.82
CA THR A 399 1.93 0.63 19.62
C THR A 399 1.03 1.48 18.74
N LEU A 400 -0.22 1.07 18.57
CA LEU A 400 -1.20 1.78 17.75
C LEU A 400 -1.56 3.12 18.41
N THR A 401 -1.87 4.11 17.59
CA THR A 401 -2.44 5.36 18.08
C THR A 401 -3.88 5.16 18.58
N ALA A 402 -4.35 6.04 19.48
CA ALA A 402 -5.73 5.99 19.98
C ALA A 402 -6.79 6.19 18.88
N ALA A 403 -6.40 6.75 17.73
CA ALA A 403 -7.26 7.00 16.57
C ALA A 403 -7.06 5.94 15.46
N SER A 404 -6.65 4.72 15.79
CA SER A 404 -6.42 3.68 14.80
C SER A 404 -7.71 3.13 14.18
N SER A 405 -7.69 2.82 12.89
CA SER A 405 -8.74 2.03 12.22
C SER A 405 -8.26 0.64 11.80
N LYS A 406 -7.02 0.52 11.34
CA LYS A 406 -6.44 -0.73 10.83
C LYS A 406 -4.94 -0.76 11.09
N LEU A 407 -4.42 -1.96 11.29
CA LEU A 407 -2.99 -2.23 11.34
C LEU A 407 -2.63 -3.30 10.30
N PHE A 408 -1.52 -3.10 9.61
CA PHE A 408 -0.95 -4.07 8.70
C PHE A 408 0.51 -4.33 9.04
N LEU A 409 0.95 -5.56 8.83
CA LEU A 409 2.36 -5.89 8.59
C LEU A 409 2.57 -5.98 7.08
N VAL A 410 3.53 -5.22 6.57
CA VAL A 410 3.96 -5.30 5.17
C VAL A 410 5.29 -6.02 5.13
N VAL A 411 5.43 -7.00 4.25
CA VAL A 411 6.68 -7.75 4.02
C VAL A 411 6.98 -7.74 2.53
N MET A 412 8.18 -7.30 2.16
CA MET A 412 8.64 -7.23 0.77
C MET A 412 9.88 -8.12 0.58
N GLY A 413 9.93 -8.84 -0.54
CA GLY A 413 11.14 -9.53 -1.00
C GLY A 413 12.20 -8.50 -1.39
N ALA A 414 13.36 -8.55 -0.76
CA ALA A 414 14.41 -7.54 -0.88
C ALA A 414 15.74 -8.21 -1.27
N PRO A 415 15.94 -8.53 -2.56
CA PRO A 415 17.06 -9.33 -3.00
C PRO A 415 18.40 -8.62 -2.72
N THR A 416 19.41 -9.38 -2.26
CA THR A 416 20.73 -8.83 -1.92
C THR A 416 21.59 -8.55 -3.15
N ALA A 417 21.22 -9.10 -4.30
CA ALA A 417 21.77 -8.81 -5.62
C ALA A 417 20.65 -8.90 -6.67
N LYS A 418 20.91 -8.43 -7.90
CA LYS A 418 19.90 -8.46 -8.96
C LYS A 418 19.57 -9.87 -9.44
N HIS A 419 18.35 -10.04 -9.93
CA HIS A 419 17.94 -11.16 -10.78
C HIS A 419 17.31 -10.60 -12.06
N ASP A 420 17.70 -11.18 -13.19
CA ASP A 420 17.14 -10.83 -14.50
C ASP A 420 16.10 -11.91 -14.85
N TYR A 421 14.85 -11.49 -15.05
CA TYR A 421 13.75 -12.37 -15.45
C TYR A 421 13.43 -12.14 -16.91
N VAL A 422 13.50 -13.20 -17.72
CA VAL A 422 12.96 -13.20 -19.09
C VAL A 422 11.42 -13.13 -19.04
N TRP A 423 10.80 -12.87 -20.18
CA TRP A 423 9.36 -12.93 -20.37
C TRP A 423 8.88 -14.37 -20.16
N GLU A 424 7.85 -14.53 -19.32
CA GLU A 424 7.25 -15.83 -18.96
C GLU A 424 8.27 -16.90 -18.53
N PRO A 425 9.09 -16.64 -17.48
CA PRO A 425 10.18 -17.54 -17.08
C PRO A 425 9.66 -18.86 -16.48
N GLY A 426 8.39 -18.88 -16.05
CA GLY A 426 7.77 -20.02 -15.39
C GLY A 426 8.06 -20.08 -13.89
N TRP A 427 7.09 -20.56 -13.11
CA TRP A 427 7.16 -20.59 -11.64
C TRP A 427 8.42 -21.19 -11.01
N PRO A 428 8.95 -22.34 -11.49
CA PRO A 428 10.17 -22.92 -10.93
C PRO A 428 11.41 -22.04 -11.11
N LYS A 429 11.35 -21.00 -11.96
CA LYS A 429 12.48 -20.13 -12.31
C LYS A 429 12.38 -18.75 -11.66
N ILE A 430 11.54 -18.59 -10.64
CA ILE A 430 11.35 -17.34 -9.93
C ILE A 430 11.87 -17.44 -8.50
N HIS A 431 12.68 -16.48 -8.07
CA HIS A 431 13.16 -16.42 -6.69
C HIS A 431 12.01 -16.04 -5.76
N ARG A 432 11.86 -16.78 -4.66
CA ARG A 432 10.83 -16.57 -3.65
C ARG A 432 11.48 -16.48 -2.27
N TYR A 433 10.88 -15.67 -1.41
CA TYR A 433 11.44 -15.31 -0.11
C TYR A 433 10.50 -15.71 1.05
N PRO A 434 10.34 -17.02 1.34
CA PRO A 434 9.48 -17.48 2.42
C PRO A 434 10.02 -17.09 3.80
N TYR A 435 9.09 -16.85 4.73
CA TYR A 435 9.36 -16.45 6.09
C TYR A 435 8.30 -16.96 7.06
N GLU A 436 8.70 -17.05 8.32
CA GLU A 436 7.85 -17.36 9.45
C GLU A 436 7.71 -16.16 10.38
N LEU A 437 6.57 -16.11 11.05
CA LEU A 437 6.23 -15.12 12.04
C LEU A 437 5.81 -15.80 13.33
N ARG A 438 6.20 -15.22 14.46
CA ARG A 438 5.44 -15.32 15.70
C ARG A 438 4.81 -13.98 15.98
N ILE A 439 3.49 -13.97 16.17
CA ILE A 439 2.66 -12.76 16.29
C ILE A 439 2.01 -12.77 17.65
N GLU A 440 2.26 -11.73 18.43
CA GLU A 440 1.78 -11.64 19.81
C GLU A 440 1.00 -10.35 19.99
N ASN A 441 -0.04 -10.41 20.82
CA ASN A 441 -1.04 -9.34 21.02
C ASN A 441 -1.85 -8.95 19.78
N ALA A 442 -1.80 -9.76 18.72
CA ALA A 442 -2.68 -9.63 17.57
C ALA A 442 -2.92 -11.00 16.93
N LEU A 443 -4.01 -11.08 16.19
CA LEU A 443 -4.27 -12.18 15.27
C LEU A 443 -4.09 -11.68 13.83
N PRO A 444 -3.42 -12.43 12.94
CA PRO A 444 -3.42 -12.10 11.52
C PRO A 444 -4.80 -12.38 10.90
N GLU A 445 -5.08 -11.75 9.76
CA GLU A 445 -6.27 -12.03 8.93
C GLU A 445 -6.50 -13.53 8.77
N GLY A 446 -7.75 -13.95 8.94
CA GLY A 446 -8.16 -15.35 8.90
C GLY A 446 -8.32 -16.00 10.27
N TYR A 447 -7.85 -15.38 11.36
CA TYR A 447 -7.87 -15.97 12.72
C TYR A 447 -8.71 -15.17 13.71
N GLN A 448 -9.21 -14.00 13.32
CA GLN A 448 -10.17 -13.23 14.10
C GLN A 448 -11.56 -13.87 14.12
N THR A 449 -12.34 -13.64 15.19
CA THR A 449 -13.69 -14.22 15.36
C THR A 449 -14.69 -13.74 14.31
N ASN A 450 -14.55 -12.51 13.84
CA ASN A 450 -15.39 -11.89 12.82
C ASN A 450 -14.86 -12.07 11.38
N PHE A 451 -13.99 -13.06 11.13
CA PHE A 451 -13.43 -13.27 9.79
C PHE A 451 -14.52 -13.33 8.72
N ARG A 452 -14.33 -12.53 7.66
CA ARG A 452 -15.25 -12.35 6.52
C ARG A 452 -16.68 -11.90 6.90
N SER A 453 -16.88 -11.20 8.02
CA SER A 453 -18.19 -10.66 8.39
C SER A 453 -18.83 -9.82 7.28
N ASP A 454 -18.05 -8.99 6.61
CA ASP A 454 -18.54 -8.09 5.55
C ASP A 454 -19.03 -8.90 4.34
N LEU A 455 -18.29 -9.94 3.95
CA LEU A 455 -18.71 -10.87 2.91
C LEU A 455 -19.99 -11.61 3.32
N LYS A 456 -20.10 -12.08 4.57
CA LYS A 456 -21.32 -12.73 5.08
C LYS A 456 -22.52 -11.78 5.08
N ALA A 457 -22.31 -10.49 5.34
CA ALA A 457 -23.34 -9.46 5.28
C ALA A 457 -23.83 -9.18 3.84
N LEU A 458 -22.94 -9.25 2.85
CA LEU A 458 -23.32 -9.16 1.42
C LEU A 458 -24.16 -10.33 0.94
N TYR A 459 -23.99 -11.51 1.55
CA TYR A 459 -24.65 -12.74 1.15
C TYR A 459 -25.42 -13.37 2.32
N PRO A 460 -26.67 -12.91 2.59
CA PRO A 460 -27.51 -13.49 3.63
C PRO A 460 -27.58 -15.01 3.50
N GLY A 461 -27.39 -15.71 4.61
CA GLY A 461 -27.08 -17.13 4.62
C GLY A 461 -27.11 -17.72 6.01
N HIS A 462 -26.55 -18.92 6.13
CA HIS A 462 -26.48 -19.67 7.37
C HIS A 462 -25.21 -20.53 7.42
N THR A 463 -24.87 -21.05 8.60
CA THR A 463 -23.75 -21.98 8.76
C THR A 463 -24.16 -23.39 8.34
N HIS A 464 -23.33 -24.05 7.54
CA HIS A 464 -23.56 -25.42 7.09
C HIS A 464 -23.37 -26.43 8.25
N SER A 465 -24.25 -27.42 8.36
CA SER A 465 -24.22 -28.40 9.45
C SER A 465 -22.98 -29.31 9.43
N ASN A 466 -22.38 -29.50 8.26
CA ASN A 466 -21.16 -30.27 8.07
C ASN A 466 -19.99 -29.33 7.74
N GLY A 467 -19.16 -29.04 8.77
CA GLY A 467 -17.95 -28.21 8.70
C GLY A 467 -18.09 -26.76 9.21
N GLY A 468 -19.32 -26.21 9.27
CA GLY A 468 -19.58 -24.90 9.88
C GLY A 468 -19.32 -23.68 9.01
N GLY A 469 -18.95 -23.85 7.73
CA GLY A 469 -18.75 -22.74 6.78
C GLY A 469 -20.04 -22.02 6.39
N TRP A 470 -19.91 -20.89 5.69
CA TRP A 470 -21.04 -20.03 5.33
C TRP A 470 -21.66 -20.42 3.99
N VAL A 471 -22.98 -20.59 3.95
CA VAL A 471 -23.75 -20.87 2.74
C VAL A 471 -24.80 -19.78 2.55
N ALA A 472 -24.74 -19.06 1.44
CA ALA A 472 -25.75 -18.07 1.07
C ALA A 472 -27.11 -18.74 0.82
N ASN A 473 -28.21 -18.06 1.13
CA ASN A 473 -29.57 -18.55 0.89
C ASN A 473 -29.87 -18.77 -0.61
N SER A 474 -29.08 -18.17 -1.50
CA SER A 474 -29.16 -18.38 -2.95
C SER A 474 -28.48 -19.68 -3.41
N ALA A 475 -27.68 -20.32 -2.57
CA ALA A 475 -26.96 -21.55 -2.88
C ALA A 475 -27.69 -22.77 -2.31
N THR A 476 -27.59 -23.91 -3.01
CA THR A 476 -28.11 -25.21 -2.57
C THR A 476 -26.93 -26.12 -2.23
N VAL A 477 -26.77 -26.48 -0.97
CA VAL A 477 -25.68 -27.35 -0.50
C VAL A 477 -26.26 -28.51 0.31
N ALA A 478 -26.00 -29.74 -0.11
CA ALA A 478 -26.49 -30.93 0.57
C ALA A 478 -25.73 -31.18 1.89
N ALA A 479 -26.40 -31.74 2.90
CA ALA A 479 -25.81 -32.04 4.20
C ALA A 479 -24.59 -32.99 4.14
N SER A 480 -24.44 -33.76 3.06
CA SER A 480 -23.29 -34.63 2.81
C SER A 480 -22.01 -33.87 2.42
N VAL A 481 -22.12 -32.63 1.94
CA VAL A 481 -20.99 -31.78 1.54
C VAL A 481 -20.29 -31.25 2.78
N TYR A 482 -18.95 -31.24 2.78
CA TYR A 482 -18.18 -30.57 3.82
C TYR A 482 -17.88 -29.13 3.41
N VAL A 483 -18.28 -28.16 4.24
CA VAL A 483 -17.93 -26.74 4.05
C VAL A 483 -17.16 -26.28 5.28
N GLY A 484 -15.84 -26.12 5.15
CA GLY A 484 -14.95 -25.77 6.24
C GLY A 484 -15.27 -24.41 6.88
N PRO A 485 -14.86 -24.18 8.13
CA PRO A 485 -15.35 -23.06 8.95
C PRO A 485 -14.99 -21.66 8.41
N LYS A 486 -13.99 -21.57 7.53
CA LYS A 486 -13.55 -20.33 6.88
C LYS A 486 -13.96 -20.25 5.40
N ALA A 487 -14.56 -21.32 4.86
CA ALA A 487 -15.03 -21.39 3.48
C ALA A 487 -16.39 -20.71 3.32
N VAL A 488 -16.64 -20.19 2.12
CA VAL A 488 -17.85 -19.43 1.79
C VAL A 488 -18.40 -19.89 0.43
N VAL A 489 -19.68 -20.27 0.41
CA VAL A 489 -20.41 -20.70 -0.80
C VAL A 489 -21.53 -19.71 -1.09
N VAL A 490 -21.48 -19.08 -2.27
CA VAL A 490 -22.35 -17.95 -2.66
C VAL A 490 -22.85 -18.10 -4.11
N GLY A 491 -23.65 -17.12 -4.54
CA GLY A 491 -24.27 -17.12 -5.87
C GLY A 491 -25.27 -18.28 -6.00
N SER A 492 -25.44 -18.78 -7.23
CA SER A 492 -26.33 -19.90 -7.57
C SER A 492 -25.64 -21.27 -7.45
N SER A 493 -24.76 -21.44 -6.46
CA SER A 493 -23.98 -22.68 -6.31
C SER A 493 -24.89 -23.87 -5.94
N ASN A 494 -24.63 -25.06 -6.51
CA ASN A 494 -25.33 -26.32 -6.25
C ASN A 494 -24.31 -27.46 -5.97
N LEU A 495 -24.17 -27.84 -4.71
CA LEU A 495 -23.16 -28.83 -4.25
C LEU A 495 -23.84 -30.05 -3.63
N SER A 496 -23.42 -31.25 -4.05
CA SER A 496 -23.93 -32.53 -3.53
C SER A 496 -22.86 -33.65 -3.50
N GLY A 497 -23.20 -34.83 -3.00
CA GLY A 497 -22.27 -35.96 -2.92
C GLY A 497 -21.19 -35.76 -1.84
N SER A 498 -19.93 -36.08 -2.16
CA SER A 498 -18.79 -36.04 -1.23
C SER A 498 -17.87 -34.83 -1.46
N VAL A 499 -18.43 -33.72 -1.97
CA VAL A 499 -17.69 -32.48 -2.23
C VAL A 499 -17.15 -31.89 -0.91
N ARG A 500 -15.95 -31.31 -0.95
CA ARG A 500 -15.31 -30.63 0.20
C ARG A 500 -14.82 -29.25 -0.21
N ALA A 501 -15.27 -28.21 0.50
CA ALA A 501 -14.67 -26.88 0.49
C ALA A 501 -13.85 -26.69 1.76
N GLU A 502 -12.54 -26.52 1.63
CA GLU A 502 -11.59 -26.48 2.75
C GLU A 502 -10.83 -25.17 2.81
N GLY A 503 -10.05 -24.96 3.87
CA GLY A 503 -9.27 -23.74 4.05
C GLY A 503 -10.14 -22.48 4.00
N THR A 504 -9.72 -21.51 3.20
CA THR A 504 -10.39 -20.22 2.97
C THR A 504 -11.12 -20.17 1.62
N ALA A 505 -11.45 -21.32 1.04
CA ALA A 505 -12.11 -21.42 -0.25
C ALA A 505 -13.35 -20.52 -0.39
N ARG A 506 -13.50 -19.88 -1.56
CA ARG A 506 -14.69 -19.12 -1.96
C ARG A 506 -15.25 -19.70 -3.26
N LEU A 507 -16.50 -20.17 -3.20
CA LEU A 507 -17.19 -20.80 -4.33
C LEU A 507 -18.39 -19.96 -4.75
N GLU A 508 -18.41 -19.49 -5.99
CA GLU A 508 -19.50 -18.68 -6.55
C GLU A 508 -20.00 -19.29 -7.86
N ASN A 509 -21.31 -19.52 -7.96
CA ASN A 509 -21.97 -20.10 -9.14
C ASN A 509 -21.40 -21.48 -9.55
N VAL A 510 -21.08 -22.33 -8.57
CA VAL A 510 -20.46 -23.65 -8.78
C VAL A 510 -21.49 -24.77 -8.74
N THR A 511 -21.50 -25.65 -9.76
CA THR A 511 -22.24 -26.93 -9.72
C THR A 511 -21.26 -28.10 -9.61
N ALA A 512 -21.33 -28.88 -8.52
CA ALA A 512 -20.41 -30.00 -8.29
C ALA A 512 -21.10 -31.21 -7.62
N SER A 513 -20.73 -32.42 -8.03
CA SER A 513 -21.11 -33.66 -7.35
C SER A 513 -19.94 -34.66 -7.28
N SER A 514 -20.08 -35.75 -6.52
CA SER A 514 -19.05 -36.79 -6.31
C SER A 514 -17.85 -36.32 -5.44
N SER A 515 -16.59 -36.65 -5.76
CA SER A 515 -15.41 -36.52 -4.86
C SER A 515 -14.51 -35.29 -5.10
N VAL A 516 -15.08 -34.12 -5.38
CA VAL A 516 -14.31 -32.88 -5.67
C VAL A 516 -13.81 -32.19 -4.40
N ILE A 517 -12.55 -31.76 -4.35
CA ILE A 517 -11.96 -31.05 -3.20
C ILE A 517 -11.45 -29.67 -3.63
N PHE A 518 -12.10 -28.63 -3.11
CA PHE A 518 -11.67 -27.24 -3.19
C PHE A 518 -10.81 -26.93 -1.97
N SER A 519 -9.49 -27.12 -2.10
CA SER A 519 -8.53 -26.96 -1.01
C SER A 519 -7.96 -25.54 -0.91
N GLY A 520 -7.44 -25.20 0.27
CA GLY A 520 -6.57 -24.04 0.44
C GLY A 520 -7.28 -22.69 0.37
N ASP A 521 -6.60 -21.72 -0.25
CA ASP A 521 -7.15 -20.39 -0.57
C ASP A 521 -7.55 -20.36 -2.05
N CYS A 522 -8.55 -21.15 -2.45
CA CYS A 522 -9.05 -21.13 -3.84
C CYS A 522 -10.25 -20.18 -4.00
N ASN A 523 -10.32 -19.50 -5.14
CA ASN A 523 -11.46 -18.65 -5.51
C ASN A 523 -12.04 -19.10 -6.86
N VAL A 524 -13.31 -19.51 -6.88
CA VAL A 524 -13.97 -20.04 -8.09
C VAL A 524 -15.18 -19.19 -8.44
N TYR A 525 -15.25 -18.76 -9.70
CA TYR A 525 -16.35 -17.97 -10.25
C TYR A 525 -16.88 -18.61 -11.55
N GLY A 526 -17.97 -19.40 -11.45
CA GLY A 526 -18.68 -20.11 -12.54
C GLY A 526 -18.16 -21.54 -12.85
N GLY A 527 -19.04 -22.55 -13.07
CA GLY A 527 -18.68 -24.00 -13.08
C GLY A 527 -19.55 -24.99 -13.89
N THR A 528 -19.08 -26.24 -14.06
CA THR A 528 -19.75 -27.52 -13.64
C THR A 528 -18.67 -28.60 -13.47
N PHE A 529 -18.73 -29.52 -12.50
CA PHE A 529 -17.65 -30.50 -12.29
C PHE A 529 -18.15 -31.88 -11.83
N THR A 530 -17.57 -32.97 -12.34
CA THR A 530 -17.82 -34.36 -11.88
C THR A 530 -16.59 -35.27 -12.06
N GLY A 531 -15.69 -35.35 -11.05
CA GLY A 531 -14.58 -36.31 -10.95
C GLY A 531 -13.17 -35.69 -10.81
N THR A 532 -12.30 -36.29 -9.99
CA THR A 532 -11.30 -35.67 -9.09
C THR A 532 -10.62 -34.36 -9.54
N ALA A 533 -10.92 -33.24 -8.86
CA ALA A 533 -10.13 -32.01 -8.87
C ALA A 533 -9.59 -31.70 -7.46
N GLN A 534 -8.32 -31.33 -7.35
CA GLN A 534 -7.67 -30.84 -6.11
C GLN A 534 -6.81 -29.61 -6.45
N ILE A 535 -7.38 -28.42 -6.33
CA ILE A 535 -6.77 -27.15 -6.76
C ILE A 535 -6.10 -26.49 -5.54
N THR A 536 -4.77 -26.29 -5.56
CA THR A 536 -4.00 -25.89 -4.36
C THR A 536 -3.33 -24.52 -4.48
N ASP A 537 -3.47 -23.78 -3.37
CA ASP A 537 -2.63 -22.72 -2.83
C ASP A 537 -2.08 -21.72 -3.83
N GLY A 538 -3.00 -20.87 -4.25
CA GLY A 538 -2.78 -19.79 -5.17
C GLY A 538 -3.51 -20.06 -6.46
N ALA A 539 -4.80 -20.41 -6.45
CA ALA A 539 -5.58 -20.62 -7.68
C ALA A 539 -6.85 -19.76 -7.74
N VAL A 540 -7.13 -19.18 -8.92
CA VAL A 540 -8.44 -18.61 -9.30
C VAL A 540 -8.84 -19.22 -10.63
N LEU A 541 -10.06 -19.70 -10.82
CA LEU A 541 -10.52 -19.97 -12.19
C LEU A 541 -11.88 -19.32 -12.45
N VAL A 542 -12.04 -18.74 -13.64
CA VAL A 542 -13.21 -17.94 -14.03
C VAL A 542 -13.87 -18.55 -15.26
N ASN A 543 -15.19 -18.83 -15.19
CA ASN A 543 -16.08 -19.42 -16.20
C ASN A 543 -15.79 -20.88 -16.62
N THR A 544 -15.82 -21.86 -15.69
CA THR A 544 -15.21 -23.20 -15.88
C THR A 544 -16.11 -24.45 -16.04
N ASN A 545 -15.62 -25.63 -16.46
CA ASN A 545 -16.30 -26.97 -16.31
C ASN A 545 -15.29 -28.17 -16.27
N VAL A 546 -15.30 -29.12 -15.33
CA VAL A 546 -14.22 -30.15 -15.15
C VAL A 546 -14.73 -31.53 -14.70
N SER A 547 -14.60 -32.60 -15.49
CA SER A 547 -15.20 -33.91 -15.17
C SER A 547 -14.20 -35.10 -15.05
N GLY A 548 -12.94 -34.87 -14.64
CA GLY A 548 -12.02 -35.96 -14.25
C GLY A 548 -10.51 -35.61 -14.21
N ASN A 549 -9.83 -35.89 -13.09
CA ASN A 549 -8.41 -35.65 -12.73
C ASN A 549 -7.81 -34.28 -13.11
N THR A 550 -7.65 -33.38 -12.12
CA THR A 550 -6.94 -32.08 -12.22
C THR A 550 -6.28 -31.67 -10.88
N ILE A 551 -5.06 -31.13 -10.88
CA ILE A 551 -4.41 -30.47 -9.72
C ILE A 551 -3.72 -29.16 -10.17
N LEU A 552 -4.25 -27.99 -9.81
CA LEU A 552 -3.74 -26.68 -10.26
C LEU A 552 -2.97 -25.99 -9.13
N ARG A 553 -1.72 -25.55 -9.33
CA ARG A 553 -0.80 -25.22 -8.21
C ARG A 553 0.00 -23.92 -8.31
N ASP A 554 0.13 -23.24 -7.19
CA ASP A 554 1.09 -22.24 -6.69
C ASP A 554 1.89 -21.43 -7.73
N ASN A 555 1.61 -20.20 -8.19
CA ASN A 555 0.45 -19.30 -8.06
C ASN A 555 -0.40 -19.32 -9.34
N ALA A 556 -1.28 -20.28 -9.50
CA ALA A 556 -2.20 -20.36 -10.62
C ALA A 556 -3.34 -19.28 -10.66
N TRP A 557 -3.83 -19.03 -11.87
CA TRP A 557 -5.04 -18.28 -12.23
C TRP A 557 -5.46 -18.83 -13.61
N GLY A 558 -6.74 -18.93 -13.96
CA GLY A 558 -7.22 -19.25 -15.30
C GLY A 558 -8.55 -18.55 -15.64
N TYR A 559 -8.76 -18.13 -16.88
CA TYR A 559 -9.93 -17.32 -17.29
C TYR A 559 -10.58 -17.89 -18.57
N GLY A 560 -11.61 -18.72 -18.39
CA GLY A 560 -12.49 -19.32 -19.41
C GLY A 560 -12.50 -20.87 -19.50
N VAL A 561 -12.32 -21.63 -18.41
CA VAL A 561 -11.57 -22.91 -18.48
C VAL A 561 -12.36 -24.23 -18.34
N THR A 562 -12.16 -25.23 -19.21
CA THR A 562 -12.85 -26.55 -19.15
C THR A 562 -11.86 -27.74 -19.22
N TYR A 563 -11.81 -28.71 -18.29
CA TYR A 563 -10.85 -29.85 -18.35
C TYR A 563 -11.40 -31.22 -17.88
N GLY A 564 -11.06 -32.33 -18.56
CA GLY A 564 -11.14 -33.69 -18.00
C GLY A 564 -10.70 -34.74 -19.03
N GLY A 565 -10.36 -36.01 -18.74
CA GLY A 565 -9.29 -36.54 -17.87
C GLY A 565 -8.19 -37.21 -18.75
N SER A 566 -7.17 -37.98 -18.31
CA SER A 566 -6.93 -38.76 -17.08
C SER A 566 -5.59 -38.44 -16.40
N GLY A 567 -5.45 -37.27 -15.74
CA GLY A 567 -4.33 -36.99 -14.81
C GLY A 567 -3.66 -35.61 -14.84
N VAL A 568 -4.38 -34.50 -15.07
CA VAL A 568 -3.81 -33.16 -15.35
C VAL A 568 -3.20 -32.47 -14.12
N VAL A 569 -2.01 -31.83 -14.22
CA VAL A 569 -1.42 -30.97 -13.16
C VAL A 569 -0.66 -29.73 -13.72
N LEU A 570 -1.25 -28.52 -13.72
CA LEU A 570 -0.59 -27.32 -14.31
C LEU A 570 -0.35 -26.28 -13.21
N GLY A 571 0.78 -25.57 -13.21
CA GLY A 571 1.11 -24.75 -12.05
C GLY A 571 1.93 -23.52 -12.37
N GLY A 572 1.65 -22.47 -11.61
CA GLY A 572 2.36 -21.22 -11.63
C GLY A 572 2.00 -20.33 -12.80
N ASP A 573 0.92 -19.57 -12.62
CA ASP A 573 0.27 -18.59 -13.48
C ASP A 573 -0.03 -19.03 -14.91
N VAL A 574 -1.13 -19.76 -15.10
CA VAL A 574 -1.41 -20.59 -16.28
C VAL A 574 -2.41 -19.93 -17.24
N GLU A 575 -1.94 -19.54 -18.43
CA GLU A 575 -2.76 -19.05 -19.56
C GLU A 575 -2.72 -20.05 -20.75
N THR A 576 -3.28 -21.25 -20.55
CA THR A 576 -3.51 -22.22 -21.64
C THR A 576 -4.97 -22.68 -21.59
N GLY A 577 -5.67 -22.70 -22.74
CA GLY A 577 -7.14 -22.78 -22.77
C GLY A 577 -7.77 -24.18 -22.77
N SER A 578 -7.03 -25.25 -23.12
CA SER A 578 -7.53 -26.63 -23.10
C SER A 578 -6.36 -27.64 -23.09
N CYS A 579 -6.33 -28.54 -22.10
CA CYS A 579 -5.29 -29.56 -21.93
C CYS A 579 -5.89 -30.87 -21.40
N SER A 580 -5.53 -32.00 -22.02
CA SER A 580 -5.89 -33.36 -21.57
C SER A 580 -4.68 -34.26 -21.28
N THR A 581 -3.45 -33.75 -21.47
CA THR A 581 -2.20 -34.50 -21.27
C THR A 581 -1.68 -34.30 -19.84
N ALA A 582 -1.30 -35.40 -19.16
CA ALA A 582 -0.68 -35.34 -17.84
C ALA A 582 0.74 -34.78 -17.91
N GLY A 583 1.09 -33.88 -16.99
CA GLY A 583 2.41 -33.23 -16.93
C GLY A 583 2.65 -32.52 -15.60
N HIS A 584 3.81 -31.91 -15.46
CA HIS A 584 4.25 -31.19 -14.27
C HIS A 584 4.61 -29.73 -14.64
N TYR A 585 4.09 -28.75 -13.88
CA TYR A 585 4.21 -27.29 -14.11
C TYR A 585 4.12 -26.96 -15.60
N LEU A 586 3.00 -27.33 -16.24
CA LEU A 586 2.76 -26.87 -17.62
C LEU A 586 2.64 -25.34 -17.61
N GLN A 587 3.30 -24.70 -18.58
CA GLN A 587 3.52 -23.26 -18.68
C GLN A 587 3.07 -22.74 -20.04
N THR A 588 2.83 -21.43 -20.14
CA THR A 588 2.62 -20.76 -21.44
C THR A 588 3.84 -20.99 -22.34
N PRO A 589 3.67 -21.45 -23.59
CA PRO A 589 4.77 -21.65 -24.51
C PRO A 589 5.49 -20.35 -24.82
N HIS A 590 6.80 -20.30 -24.59
CA HIS A 590 7.62 -19.16 -24.94
C HIS A 590 8.99 -19.61 -25.44
N THR A 591 9.60 -18.85 -26.35
CA THR A 591 10.94 -19.18 -26.88
C THR A 591 11.99 -19.27 -25.78
N ASN A 592 11.81 -18.51 -24.69
CA ASN A 592 12.80 -18.39 -23.61
C ASN A 592 12.65 -19.44 -22.50
N ASN A 593 11.53 -20.17 -22.47
CA ASN A 593 11.32 -21.25 -21.51
C ASN A 593 11.41 -22.65 -22.15
N GLY A 594 11.49 -22.74 -23.49
CA GLY A 594 11.64 -24.01 -24.20
C GLY A 594 10.47 -24.98 -24.01
N ARG A 595 9.27 -24.43 -23.77
CA ARG A 595 8.03 -25.17 -23.52
C ARG A 595 7.11 -25.11 -24.74
N ALA A 596 6.40 -26.21 -24.99
CA ALA A 596 5.33 -26.29 -25.96
C ALA A 596 3.97 -26.42 -25.25
N ALA A 597 2.88 -26.12 -25.95
CA ALA A 597 1.54 -26.23 -25.37
C ALA A 597 1.26 -27.71 -25.01
N CYS A 598 0.85 -27.96 -23.75
CA CYS A 598 0.48 -29.29 -23.26
C CYS A 598 1.60 -30.36 -23.42
N ASP A 599 2.87 -29.99 -23.20
CA ASP A 599 4.05 -30.82 -23.50
C ASP A 599 4.24 -32.11 -22.68
N GLY A 600 3.43 -32.36 -21.66
CA GLY A 600 3.45 -33.59 -20.86
C GLY A 600 4.74 -33.84 -20.07
N LYS A 601 5.61 -32.84 -19.92
CA LYS A 601 6.89 -32.98 -19.23
C LYS A 601 6.69 -33.32 -17.75
N GLY A 602 7.37 -34.36 -17.27
CA GLY A 602 7.30 -34.82 -15.87
C GLY A 602 8.13 -33.97 -14.90
N SER A 603 8.06 -34.31 -13.60
CA SER A 603 8.78 -33.59 -12.54
C SER A 603 10.31 -33.61 -12.67
N GLY A 604 10.87 -34.59 -13.40
CA GLY A 604 12.31 -34.71 -13.63
C GLY A 604 12.85 -33.85 -14.77
N ASP A 605 12.00 -33.16 -15.52
CA ASP A 605 12.46 -32.25 -16.59
C ASP A 605 13.13 -31.00 -15.99
N ALA A 606 14.25 -30.55 -16.57
CA ALA A 606 15.02 -29.41 -16.05
C ALA A 606 14.21 -28.10 -15.97
N SER A 607 13.21 -27.91 -16.84
CA SER A 607 12.30 -26.76 -16.78
C SER A 607 11.41 -26.77 -15.53
N ASN A 608 11.20 -27.94 -14.93
CA ASN A 608 10.40 -28.14 -13.73
C ASN A 608 11.21 -28.15 -12.42
N THR A 609 12.54 -28.16 -12.52
CA THR A 609 13.43 -28.01 -11.36
C THR A 609 13.29 -26.61 -10.79
N ASP A 610 12.87 -26.55 -9.53
CA ASP A 610 12.72 -25.32 -8.78
C ASP A 610 14.09 -24.76 -8.39
N ILE A 611 14.34 -23.48 -8.68
CA ILE A 611 15.61 -22.80 -8.34
C ILE A 611 15.73 -22.52 -6.84
N ASN A 612 14.63 -22.63 -6.10
CA ASN A 612 14.63 -22.41 -4.66
C ASN A 612 14.79 -23.75 -3.94
N ALA A 613 15.77 -23.82 -3.03
CA ALA A 613 16.00 -25.00 -2.21
C ALA A 613 14.81 -25.30 -1.28
N ALA A 614 14.62 -26.57 -0.95
CA ALA A 614 13.65 -26.98 0.05
C ALA A 614 14.07 -26.50 1.45
N TYR A 615 13.08 -26.24 2.30
CA TYR A 615 13.26 -25.79 3.68
C TYR A 615 12.24 -26.48 4.58
N SER A 616 12.53 -26.48 5.88
CA SER A 616 11.65 -27.00 6.94
C SER A 616 11.31 -25.89 7.91
N ASN A 617 10.15 -25.98 8.56
CA ASN A 617 9.76 -25.00 9.55
C ASN A 617 10.81 -24.89 10.67
N PHE A 618 11.04 -23.67 11.16
CA PHE A 618 11.91 -23.43 12.30
C PHE A 618 11.36 -24.11 13.57
N THR A 619 12.23 -24.37 14.54
CA THR A 619 11.82 -24.85 15.87
C THR A 619 11.24 -23.69 16.70
N ASP A 620 10.45 -24.00 17.73
CA ASP A 620 9.96 -22.98 18.67
C ASP A 620 11.10 -22.24 19.37
N ALA A 621 12.26 -22.89 19.57
CA ALA A 621 13.45 -22.26 20.12
C ALA A 621 14.06 -21.23 19.15
N GLN A 622 14.09 -21.53 17.85
CA GLN A 622 14.56 -20.59 16.83
C GLN A 622 13.58 -19.43 16.58
N MET A 623 12.28 -19.67 16.81
CA MET A 623 11.23 -18.66 16.78
C MET A 623 10.92 -18.10 18.19
N SER A 624 11.82 -18.34 19.14
CA SER A 624 11.75 -17.68 20.43
C SER A 624 12.09 -16.21 20.26
N TRP A 625 11.58 -15.42 21.19
CA TRP A 625 11.63 -13.98 21.13
C TRP A 625 11.65 -13.42 22.54
N THR A 626 12.07 -12.17 22.66
CA THR A 626 12.40 -11.59 23.97
C THR A 626 11.19 -10.93 24.63
N ALA A 627 10.11 -10.69 23.88
CA ALA A 627 8.99 -9.89 24.36
C ALA A 627 7.86 -10.69 25.02
N ILE A 628 7.17 -9.95 25.88
CA ILE A 628 6.27 -10.40 26.93
C ILE A 628 4.88 -10.59 26.31
N GLY A 629 4.29 -11.78 26.44
CA GLY A 629 2.92 -12.07 25.99
C GLY A 629 1.93 -11.08 26.61
N CYS A 630 0.75 -10.92 25.99
CA CYS A 630 -0.26 -9.92 26.37
C CYS A 630 -0.26 -9.76 27.87
N GLY A 631 0.34 -8.66 28.35
CA GLY A 631 0.49 -8.45 29.77
C GLY A 631 -0.89 -8.63 30.32
N THR A 632 -1.12 -9.72 31.07
CA THR A 632 -2.32 -9.88 31.85
C THR A 632 -2.45 -8.56 32.55
N ALA A 633 -3.56 -7.82 32.32
CA ALA A 633 -3.86 -6.65 33.11
C ALA A 633 -3.54 -7.06 34.54
N GLY A 634 -2.46 -6.52 35.12
CA GLY A 634 -2.06 -6.90 36.47
C GLY A 634 -3.32 -6.76 37.30
N THR A 635 -3.69 -7.80 38.05
CA THR A 635 -4.98 -7.90 38.74
C THR A 635 -5.38 -6.51 39.22
N SER A 636 -6.34 -5.90 38.53
CA SER A 636 -6.63 -4.48 38.72
C SER A 636 -7.29 -4.36 40.08
N THR A 637 -6.52 -4.04 41.11
CA THR A 637 -7.00 -3.93 42.49
C THR A 637 -7.30 -2.48 42.83
N ASN A 638 -8.13 -2.26 43.86
CA ASN A 638 -8.33 -0.91 44.40
C ASN A 638 -7.02 -0.45 45.06
N ILE A 639 -6.32 0.51 44.43
CA ILE A 639 -5.08 1.12 44.91
C ILE A 639 -5.31 2.43 45.67
N ALA A 640 -6.56 2.90 45.81
CA ALA A 640 -6.87 4.10 46.59
C ALA A 640 -6.39 4.03 48.06
N PRO A 641 -6.45 2.88 48.76
CA PRO A 641 -5.91 2.76 50.13
C PRO A 641 -4.38 2.94 50.23
N LEU A 642 -3.67 2.88 49.10
CA LEU A 642 -2.22 3.10 49.04
C LEU A 642 -1.85 4.58 48.86
N ALA A 643 -2.84 5.44 48.62
CA ALA A 643 -2.63 6.88 48.43
C ALA A 643 -2.71 7.64 49.75
N THR A 644 -1.98 8.74 49.84
CA THR A 644 -2.27 9.81 50.79
C THR A 644 -3.37 10.68 50.20
N ALA A 645 -4.51 10.80 50.89
CA ALA A 645 -5.58 11.70 50.49
C ALA A 645 -5.29 13.14 50.96
N THR A 646 -5.47 14.11 50.08
CA THR A 646 -5.47 15.55 50.39
C THR A 646 -6.72 16.20 49.81
N THR A 647 -7.09 17.39 50.28
CA THR A 647 -8.30 18.07 49.82
C THR A 647 -8.14 19.59 49.86
N SER A 648 -8.95 20.30 49.08
CA SER A 648 -9.09 21.76 49.19
C SER A 648 -9.63 22.18 50.55
N TYR A 649 -10.57 21.41 51.12
CA TYR A 649 -11.23 21.70 52.39
C TYR A 649 -11.98 20.46 52.90
N VAL A 650 -11.98 20.23 54.21
CA VAL A 650 -12.82 19.24 54.91
C VAL A 650 -13.35 19.85 56.21
N SER A 651 -14.64 19.64 56.51
CA SER A 651 -15.25 20.11 57.76
C SER A 651 -14.63 19.43 58.98
N SER A 652 -14.57 20.11 60.13
CA SER A 652 -13.86 19.61 61.32
C SER A 652 -14.46 18.35 61.95
N TRP A 653 -15.71 18.00 61.62
CA TRP A 653 -16.40 16.78 62.06
C TRP A 653 -16.49 15.70 60.96
N GLU A 654 -15.95 15.96 59.76
CA GLU A 654 -15.86 14.98 58.68
C GLU A 654 -14.46 14.37 58.60
N THR A 655 -14.35 13.21 57.96
CA THR A 655 -13.16 12.37 57.97
C THR A 655 -12.62 12.22 56.55
N LEU A 656 -11.49 12.89 56.23
CA LEU A 656 -10.88 12.81 54.90
C LEU A 656 -10.47 11.37 54.52
N SER A 657 -10.00 10.56 55.47
CA SER A 657 -9.60 9.17 55.20
C SER A 657 -10.77 8.26 54.85
N ALA A 658 -12.02 8.68 55.07
CA ALA A 658 -13.18 7.90 54.64
C ALA A 658 -13.22 7.73 53.11
N VAL A 659 -12.57 8.63 52.34
CA VAL A 659 -12.57 8.50 50.88
C VAL A 659 -11.78 7.30 50.37
N ASN A 660 -10.87 6.70 51.14
CA ASN A 660 -10.03 5.59 50.69
C ASN A 660 -9.87 4.47 51.74
N ASP A 661 -10.89 4.25 52.56
CA ASP A 661 -10.87 3.23 53.61
C ASP A 661 -11.38 1.86 53.13
N ASN A 662 -11.74 1.75 51.85
CA ASN A 662 -12.24 0.53 51.21
C ASN A 662 -13.65 0.13 51.71
N SER A 663 -14.42 1.07 52.27
CA SER A 663 -15.81 0.87 52.70
C SER A 663 -16.76 0.58 51.54
N SER A 664 -17.92 0.00 51.84
CA SER A 664 -19.01 -0.24 50.87
C SER A 664 -20.32 0.32 51.44
N PRO A 665 -20.61 1.61 51.23
CA PRO A 665 -21.79 2.27 51.81
C PRO A 665 -23.10 1.66 51.32
N ALA A 666 -24.08 1.53 52.22
CA ALA A 666 -25.40 0.99 51.88
C ALA A 666 -26.29 1.99 51.12
N ASN A 667 -26.09 3.30 51.35
CA ASN A 667 -26.78 4.40 50.68
C ASN A 667 -25.96 5.69 50.82
N SER A 668 -26.33 6.76 50.10
CA SER A 668 -25.61 8.04 50.09
C SER A 668 -25.64 8.82 51.40
N ASN A 669 -26.36 8.38 52.43
CA ASN A 669 -26.32 8.97 53.78
C ASN A 669 -25.71 8.00 54.83
N ASP A 670 -25.07 6.92 54.39
CA ASP A 670 -24.45 5.93 55.26
C ASP A 670 -23.07 6.40 55.74
N LYS A 671 -23.03 7.01 56.92
CA LYS A 671 -21.80 7.49 57.56
C LYS A 671 -21.15 6.46 58.50
N THR A 672 -21.53 5.18 58.44
CA THR A 672 -21.02 4.15 59.39
C THR A 672 -19.50 3.95 59.32
N SER A 673 -18.88 4.21 58.15
CA SER A 673 -17.43 4.23 57.92
C SER A 673 -16.81 5.65 57.93
N GLY A 674 -17.60 6.67 58.30
CA GLY A 674 -17.24 8.08 58.14
C GLY A 674 -17.68 8.65 56.79
N ALA A 675 -17.46 9.94 56.58
CA ALA A 675 -17.70 10.62 55.31
C ALA A 675 -16.71 11.75 55.13
N TYR A 676 -16.34 12.05 53.89
CA TYR A 676 -15.76 13.34 53.55
C TYR A 676 -16.88 14.31 53.18
N GLY A 677 -16.82 15.53 53.74
CA GLY A 677 -17.70 16.64 53.40
C GLY A 677 -16.97 17.97 53.53
N ASN A 678 -17.30 18.92 52.66
CA ASN A 678 -16.66 20.23 52.62
C ASN A 678 -17.56 21.38 53.08
N TRP A 679 -18.44 21.12 54.05
CA TRP A 679 -19.33 22.13 54.62
C TRP A 679 -18.56 23.24 55.38
N ASN A 680 -18.79 24.54 55.16
CA ASN A 680 -19.83 25.15 54.32
C ASN A 680 -19.24 25.90 53.12
N ASN A 681 -19.10 25.24 51.97
CA ASN A 681 -18.53 25.83 50.74
C ASN A 681 -19.46 25.70 49.50
N PRO A 682 -20.70 26.24 49.55
CA PRO A 682 -21.63 26.14 48.44
C PRO A 682 -21.15 26.91 47.21
N ASN A 683 -21.57 26.48 46.03
CA ASN A 683 -21.26 27.13 44.75
C ASN A 683 -19.76 27.36 44.51
N SER A 684 -18.91 26.47 45.02
CA SER A 684 -17.47 26.49 44.81
C SER A 684 -16.96 25.10 44.43
N THR A 685 -15.99 25.06 43.51
CA THR A 685 -15.35 23.78 43.15
C THR A 685 -14.39 23.38 44.24
N GLN A 686 -14.67 22.25 44.87
CA GLN A 686 -13.82 21.62 45.87
C GLN A 686 -13.21 20.35 45.28
N TRP A 687 -12.06 19.92 45.80
CA TRP A 687 -11.36 18.76 45.29
C TRP A 687 -10.86 17.84 46.39
N VAL A 688 -10.83 16.55 46.08
CA VAL A 688 -10.09 15.52 46.82
C VAL A 688 -9.06 14.93 45.86
N GLN A 689 -7.85 14.71 46.36
CA GLN A 689 -6.70 14.27 45.59
C GLN A 689 -6.05 13.07 46.27
N TYR A 690 -5.58 12.14 45.44
CA TYR A 690 -4.68 11.08 45.83
C TYR A 690 -3.27 11.38 45.37
N ASP A 691 -2.32 11.25 46.29
CA ASP A 691 -0.89 11.22 46.05
C ASP A 691 -0.36 9.83 46.41
N TRP A 692 0.16 9.10 45.43
CA TRP A 692 0.88 7.86 45.68
C TRP A 692 2.39 8.13 45.77
N SER A 693 3.09 7.32 46.56
CA SER A 693 4.56 7.39 46.70
C SER A 693 5.32 7.04 45.42
N GLN A 694 4.63 6.46 44.43
CA GLN A 694 5.15 6.04 43.13
C GLN A 694 4.03 6.10 42.07
N PRO A 695 4.34 6.18 40.77
CA PRO A 695 3.33 6.15 39.72
C PRO A 695 2.68 4.77 39.58
N TYR A 696 1.36 4.74 39.33
CA TYR A 696 0.56 3.56 39.04
C TYR A 696 -0.09 3.68 37.66
N TYR A 697 -0.45 2.54 37.06
CA TYR A 697 -1.28 2.48 35.86
C TYR A 697 -2.75 2.38 36.25
N LEU A 698 -3.58 3.32 35.81
CA LEU A 698 -4.99 3.42 36.22
C LEU A 698 -5.93 2.90 35.12
N THR A 699 -6.85 2.01 35.48
CA THR A 699 -7.80 1.38 34.55
C THR A 699 -9.24 1.89 34.72
N SER A 700 -9.64 2.25 35.94
CA SER A 700 -10.95 2.83 36.22
C SER A 700 -10.97 3.48 37.60
N THR A 701 -12.01 4.27 37.86
CA THR A 701 -12.27 4.85 39.18
C THR A 701 -13.76 4.85 39.49
N GLN A 702 -14.12 4.75 40.77
CA GLN A 702 -15.50 4.72 41.25
C GLN A 702 -15.69 5.68 42.41
N VAL A 703 -16.69 6.55 42.36
CA VAL A 703 -17.01 7.48 43.45
C VAL A 703 -18.41 7.19 44.01
N TYR A 704 -18.51 7.09 45.33
CA TYR A 704 -19.77 7.01 46.05
C TYR A 704 -20.04 8.36 46.73
N TRP A 705 -21.10 9.06 46.30
CA TRP A 705 -21.39 10.41 46.77
C TRP A 705 -22.08 10.42 48.14
N PHE A 706 -21.67 11.34 49.02
CA PHE A 706 -22.32 11.63 50.30
C PHE A 706 -23.39 12.70 50.10
N ASP A 707 -24.58 12.46 50.67
CA ASP A 707 -25.74 13.33 50.57
C ASP A 707 -26.60 13.16 51.85
N ASP A 708 -26.61 14.18 52.71
CA ASP A 708 -27.32 14.19 53.99
C ASP A 708 -28.74 14.77 53.88
N ALA A 709 -29.21 15.02 52.65
CA ALA A 709 -30.43 15.78 52.36
C ALA A 709 -30.50 17.17 53.02
N GLY A 710 -29.35 17.73 53.42
CA GLY A 710 -29.22 18.98 54.15
C GLY A 710 -28.04 19.82 53.65
N GLY A 711 -27.00 19.96 54.48
CA GLY A 711 -25.86 20.85 54.21
C GLY A 711 -24.87 20.29 53.18
N VAL A 712 -24.89 18.98 52.92
CA VAL A 712 -24.02 18.30 51.96
C VAL A 712 -24.88 17.51 50.99
N LEU A 713 -24.77 17.83 49.71
CA LEU A 713 -25.54 17.21 48.64
C LEU A 713 -24.63 16.60 47.57
N THR A 714 -25.19 15.67 46.80
CA THR A 714 -24.56 15.12 45.59
C THR A 714 -24.10 16.27 44.67
N PRO A 715 -22.90 16.21 44.06
CA PRO A 715 -22.44 17.27 43.17
C PRO A 715 -23.40 17.50 42.00
N THR A 716 -23.49 18.74 41.52
CA THR A 716 -24.11 19.08 40.23
C THR A 716 -23.13 18.90 39.08
N THR A 717 -21.82 18.96 39.37
CA THR A 717 -20.73 18.71 38.44
C THR A 717 -19.62 17.96 39.15
N ALA A 718 -19.12 16.87 38.57
CA ALA A 718 -17.88 16.23 39.02
C ALA A 718 -17.07 15.67 37.86
N TYR A 719 -15.74 15.79 37.92
CA TYR A 719 -14.82 15.27 36.90
C TYR A 719 -13.49 14.84 37.53
N ILE A 720 -12.80 13.93 36.85
CA ILE A 720 -11.49 13.39 37.26
C ILE A 720 -10.38 14.04 36.43
N GLN A 721 -9.27 14.36 37.07
CA GLN A 721 -8.05 14.81 36.42
C GLN A 721 -6.85 14.00 36.90
N TYR A 722 -5.86 13.82 36.04
CA TYR A 722 -4.57 13.24 36.42
C TYR A 722 -3.45 14.26 36.32
N TRP A 723 -2.38 14.07 37.10
CA TRP A 723 -1.18 14.89 37.00
C TRP A 723 -0.27 14.34 35.90
N ASN A 724 0.03 15.18 34.91
CA ASN A 724 1.01 14.87 33.87
C ASN A 724 2.38 15.42 34.30
N ALA A 725 3.25 14.55 34.79
CA ALA A 725 4.58 14.92 35.27
C ALA A 725 5.48 15.54 34.17
N SER A 726 5.28 15.19 32.90
CA SER A 726 6.07 15.72 31.78
C SER A 726 5.72 17.17 31.44
N THR A 727 4.51 17.61 31.76
CA THR A 727 4.02 18.96 31.48
C THR A 727 3.77 19.79 32.73
N SER A 728 3.92 19.20 33.92
CA SER A 728 3.62 19.81 35.23
C SER A 728 2.22 20.42 35.29
N ALA A 729 1.23 19.73 34.70
CA ALA A 729 -0.14 20.21 34.60
C ALA A 729 -1.17 19.11 34.87
N TRP A 730 -2.36 19.52 35.35
CA TRP A 730 -3.53 18.65 35.49
C TRP A 730 -4.26 18.52 34.15
N VAL A 731 -4.54 17.29 33.74
CA VAL A 731 -5.24 16.97 32.49
C VAL A 731 -6.57 16.31 32.81
N ASN A 732 -7.65 16.76 32.16
CA ASN A 732 -9.00 16.25 32.38
C ASN A 732 -9.21 14.85 31.77
N LEU A 733 -9.74 13.90 32.54
CA LEU A 733 -10.09 12.55 32.10
C LEU A 733 -11.56 12.40 31.72
N GLY A 734 -12.44 13.25 32.25
CA GLY A 734 -13.87 13.20 31.96
C GLY A 734 -14.74 13.34 33.20
N ASN A 735 -16.05 13.45 32.96
CA ASN A 735 -17.06 13.63 34.01
C ASN A 735 -17.39 12.30 34.70
N VAL A 736 -17.69 12.36 36.00
CA VAL A 736 -18.15 11.21 36.79
C VAL A 736 -19.68 11.23 36.86
N PRO A 737 -20.36 10.09 36.72
CA PRO A 737 -21.81 10.01 36.98
C PRO A 737 -22.17 10.46 38.41
N LEU A 738 -23.40 10.93 38.60
CA LEU A 738 -23.86 11.61 39.83
C LEU A 738 -25.06 10.89 40.46
N VAL A 739 -25.11 9.56 40.32
CA VAL A 739 -26.21 8.72 40.81
C VAL A 739 -26.04 8.48 42.31
N LYS A 740 -27.10 8.75 43.09
CA LYS A 740 -27.16 8.42 44.53
C LYS A 740 -27.23 6.91 44.74
N ASP A 741 -26.81 6.46 45.93
CA ASP A 741 -26.92 5.08 46.38
C ASP A 741 -26.16 4.06 45.48
N ALA A 742 -25.10 4.52 44.80
CA ALA A 742 -24.34 3.70 43.88
C ALA A 742 -22.87 4.16 43.73
N PHE A 743 -22.01 3.22 43.35
CA PHE A 743 -20.67 3.53 42.85
C PHE A 743 -20.73 4.08 41.42
N ASN A 744 -20.33 5.34 41.25
CA ASN A 744 -20.29 6.02 39.97
C ASN A 744 -18.96 5.77 39.26
N THR A 745 -18.98 4.98 38.19
CA THR A 745 -17.75 4.49 37.53
C THR A 745 -17.34 5.38 36.34
N LEU A 746 -16.05 5.72 36.26
CA LEU A 746 -15.39 6.29 35.09
C LEU A 746 -14.26 5.33 34.63
N ASN A 747 -14.33 4.86 33.39
CA ASN A 747 -13.27 4.02 32.79
C ASN A 747 -12.09 4.88 32.33
N ILE A 748 -10.86 4.41 32.54
CA ILE A 748 -9.61 5.13 32.25
C ILE A 748 -8.73 4.28 31.34
N SER A 749 -8.24 4.85 30.23
CA SER A 749 -7.44 4.13 29.23
C SER A 749 -5.96 3.94 29.65
N ASN A 750 -5.73 3.24 30.77
CA ASN A 750 -4.41 2.79 31.25
C ASN A 750 -3.36 3.92 31.39
N ILE A 751 -3.72 4.98 32.10
CA ILE A 751 -2.87 6.16 32.28
C ILE A 751 -1.88 5.93 33.43
N GLN A 752 -0.60 6.24 33.19
CA GLN A 752 0.42 6.21 34.24
C GLN A 752 0.49 7.56 34.96
N THR A 753 0.23 7.58 36.26
CA THR A 753 0.35 8.79 37.09
C THR A 753 0.59 8.44 38.56
N SER A 754 1.20 9.36 39.31
CA SER A 754 1.29 9.30 40.77
C SER A 754 0.26 10.19 41.47
N ARG A 755 -0.60 10.91 40.72
CA ARG A 755 -1.65 11.75 41.30
C ARG A 755 -2.93 11.76 40.50
N LEU A 756 -4.05 11.65 41.21
CA LEU A 756 -5.40 11.73 40.66
C LEU A 756 -6.22 12.71 41.50
N ARG A 757 -7.11 13.48 40.87
CA ARG A 757 -7.95 14.46 41.54
C ARG A 757 -9.39 14.35 41.07
N VAL A 758 -10.32 14.22 42.00
CA VAL A 758 -11.75 14.44 41.76
C VAL A 758 -12.07 15.89 42.12
N SER A 759 -12.64 16.63 41.16
CA SER A 759 -13.13 17.99 41.36
C SER A 759 -14.65 17.96 41.31
N MET A 760 -15.30 18.60 42.28
CA MET A 760 -16.74 18.55 42.46
C MET A 760 -17.30 19.89 42.90
N LEU A 761 -18.52 20.17 42.46
CA LEU A 761 -19.27 21.39 42.72
C LEU A 761 -20.73 21.00 42.93
N ASN A 762 -21.37 21.58 43.94
CA ASN A 762 -22.82 21.71 43.99
C ASN A 762 -23.16 23.22 44.02
N THR A 763 -24.08 23.65 43.17
CA THR A 763 -24.42 25.07 42.99
C THR A 763 -25.23 25.66 44.17
N THR A 764 -25.70 24.85 45.10
CA THR A 764 -26.62 25.25 46.17
C THR A 764 -26.13 24.92 47.58
N GLN A 765 -25.42 23.80 47.75
CA GLN A 765 -24.92 23.30 49.02
C GLN A 765 -23.48 22.81 48.87
N SER A 766 -22.90 22.26 49.95
CA SER A 766 -21.58 21.64 49.95
C SER A 766 -21.63 20.23 49.31
N THR A 767 -20.48 19.62 49.01
CA THR A 767 -20.38 18.27 48.43
C THR A 767 -19.64 17.31 49.35
N GLY A 768 -19.83 16.01 49.14
CA GLY A 768 -19.17 14.98 49.91
C GLY A 768 -19.00 13.66 49.18
N ILE A 769 -18.13 12.81 49.72
CA ILE A 769 -17.75 11.48 49.20
C ILE A 769 -17.76 10.52 50.38
N LEU A 770 -18.45 9.38 50.23
CA LEU A 770 -18.41 8.28 51.19
C LEU A 770 -17.25 7.32 50.90
N GLU A 771 -16.94 7.09 49.63
CA GLU A 771 -15.84 6.21 49.21
C GLU A 771 -15.39 6.58 47.79
N TRP A 772 -14.08 6.58 47.51
CA TRP A 772 -13.49 6.78 46.20
C TRP A 772 -12.44 5.71 45.88
N ARG A 773 -12.79 4.81 44.97
CA ARG A 773 -11.93 3.71 44.54
C ARG A 773 -11.19 4.06 43.28
N VAL A 774 -9.95 3.60 43.17
CA VAL A 774 -9.12 3.73 41.98
C VAL A 774 -8.52 2.37 41.70
N TYR A 775 -8.77 1.85 40.51
CA TYR A 775 -8.30 0.53 40.11
C TYR A 775 -7.04 0.65 39.26
N GLY A 776 -5.98 -0.08 39.62
CA GLY A 776 -4.68 0.03 38.94
C GLY A 776 -3.59 -0.93 39.44
N SER A 777 -2.35 -0.79 38.96
CA SER A 777 -1.20 -1.64 39.32
C SER A 777 0.14 -0.88 39.46
N THR A 778 1.04 -1.36 40.34
CA THR A 778 2.40 -0.82 40.60
C THR A 778 3.40 -1.10 39.48
N SER A 779 3.17 -2.20 38.77
CA SER A 779 3.96 -2.62 37.62
C SER A 779 3.05 -2.55 36.39
N ALA A 780 3.50 -1.90 35.31
CA ALA A 780 3.44 -2.64 34.05
C ALA A 780 4.38 -3.81 34.28
N SER A 781 4.09 -5.06 33.93
CA SER A 781 5.16 -6.07 33.97
C SER A 781 6.22 -5.71 32.91
N LEU A 782 7.10 -4.79 33.28
CA LEU A 782 8.34 -4.41 32.68
C LEU A 782 9.35 -4.70 33.80
N THR A 783 9.88 -5.92 33.83
CA THR A 783 11.14 -6.14 34.54
C THR A 783 12.18 -5.20 33.92
N ALA A 784 12.78 -4.36 34.76
CA ALA A 784 13.79 -3.39 34.35
C ALA A 784 14.94 -4.08 33.60
N PRO A 785 15.49 -3.44 32.55
CA PRO A 785 16.80 -3.81 32.02
C PRO A 785 17.80 -3.70 33.17
N GLY A 786 18.58 -4.76 33.40
CA GLY A 786 19.85 -4.61 34.10
C GLY A 786 20.63 -3.46 33.45
N ALA A 787 21.29 -2.67 34.29
CA ALA A 787 22.12 -1.52 33.97
C ALA A 787 22.47 -1.39 32.48
N ILE A 788 22.02 -0.30 31.87
CA ILE A 788 22.48 0.13 30.55
C ILE A 788 23.95 0.54 30.71
N SER A 789 24.86 -0.45 30.70
CA SER A 789 26.19 -0.19 30.17
C SER A 789 25.96 0.29 28.76
N ALA A 790 26.44 1.50 28.47
CA ALA A 790 26.63 1.95 27.11
C ALA A 790 27.33 0.80 26.36
N VAL A 791 26.57 0.05 25.56
CA VAL A 791 27.15 -0.79 24.53
C VAL A 791 27.71 0.23 23.56
N THR A 792 29.00 0.50 23.73
CA THR A 792 29.86 0.94 22.65
C THR A 792 29.48 0.10 21.46
N ASN A 793 28.82 0.75 20.50
CA ASN A 793 28.84 0.32 19.11
C ASN A 793 30.30 0.03 18.80
N THR A 794 30.67 -1.25 18.76
CA THR A 794 31.88 -1.66 18.09
C THR A 794 31.61 -1.29 16.64
N ALA A 795 32.19 -0.16 16.27
CA ALA A 795 32.13 0.41 14.95
C ALA A 795 32.53 -0.65 13.93
N THR A 796 31.54 -1.16 13.21
CA THR A 796 31.72 -1.39 11.77
C THR A 796 31.15 -0.17 11.09
N THR A 797 32.06 0.63 10.56
CA THR A 797 31.84 1.93 9.94
C THR A 797 30.86 1.86 8.77
N ALA A 798 29.69 2.48 8.92
CA ALA A 798 28.87 2.96 7.80
C ALA A 798 28.05 4.20 8.21
N ASP A 799 28.21 5.28 7.45
CA ASP A 799 27.65 6.61 7.64
C ASP A 799 26.11 6.67 7.63
N ASN A 800 25.47 6.78 8.80
CA ASN A 800 24.02 7.06 8.92
C ASN A 800 23.77 8.52 9.34
N ALA A 801 23.93 9.47 8.41
CA ALA A 801 23.44 10.83 8.62
C ALA A 801 21.91 10.91 8.40
N SER A 802 21.19 11.77 9.12
CA SER A 802 19.73 11.96 8.98
C SER A 802 19.29 13.38 9.35
N ILE A 803 18.08 13.76 8.94
CA ILE A 803 17.43 15.03 9.34
C ILE A 803 16.14 14.68 10.09
N THR A 804 16.02 15.13 11.33
CA THR A 804 14.80 15.02 12.14
C THR A 804 14.11 16.39 12.15
N ILE A 805 12.79 16.42 11.94
CA ILE A 805 12.00 17.65 11.95
C ILE A 805 10.84 17.46 12.91
N TYR A 806 10.70 18.32 13.91
CA TYR A 806 9.60 18.24 14.87
C TYR A 806 9.14 19.63 15.37
N PRO A 807 7.81 19.91 15.40
CA PRO A 807 6.73 19.10 14.82
C PRO A 807 6.79 19.06 13.29
N ASN A 808 6.26 17.98 12.70
CA ASN A 808 6.09 17.82 11.25
C ASN A 808 4.90 16.86 10.99
N PRO A 809 3.71 17.36 10.58
CA PRO A 809 3.44 18.69 10.04
C PRO A 809 3.65 19.85 11.03
N VAL A 810 4.09 21.00 10.53
CA VAL A 810 4.33 22.23 11.29
C VAL A 810 3.27 23.28 10.98
N GLN A 811 2.79 23.99 12.01
CA GLN A 811 1.90 25.14 11.84
C GLN A 811 2.67 26.47 11.88
N THR A 812 3.41 26.72 12.96
CA THR A 812 4.10 28.01 13.19
C THR A 812 5.62 27.89 13.18
N SER A 813 6.19 26.91 13.87
CA SER A 813 7.64 26.66 13.89
C SER A 813 7.99 25.20 14.18
N CYS A 814 9.13 24.74 13.65
CA CYS A 814 9.67 23.41 13.88
C CYS A 814 11.18 23.43 14.09
N ASN A 815 11.68 22.48 14.87
CA ASN A 815 13.11 22.24 15.05
C ASN A 815 13.60 21.23 14.01
N ILE A 816 14.63 21.61 13.27
CA ILE A 816 15.36 20.77 12.32
C ILE A 816 16.66 20.35 12.99
N VAL A 817 16.85 19.05 13.21
CA VAL A 817 18.03 18.46 13.85
C VAL A 817 18.79 17.61 12.83
N LEU A 818 20.09 17.88 12.68
CA LEU A 818 20.99 17.20 11.75
C LEU A 818 21.82 16.17 12.50
N ASN A 819 21.58 14.88 12.23
CA ASN A 819 22.32 13.78 12.85
C ASN A 819 23.39 13.25 11.88
N GLY A 820 24.52 12.79 12.41
CA GLY A 820 25.58 12.11 11.64
C GLY A 820 26.46 13.01 10.73
N PHE A 821 26.36 14.33 10.88
CA PHE A 821 27.35 15.30 10.36
C PHE A 821 28.47 15.48 11.40
N ASP A 822 29.74 15.48 10.96
CA ASP A 822 30.90 15.66 11.85
C ASP A 822 30.80 16.99 12.58
N ALA A 823 31.06 17.07 13.90
CA ALA A 823 30.89 18.30 14.70
C ALA A 823 31.65 19.53 14.16
N ARG A 824 32.69 19.36 13.34
CA ARG A 824 33.50 20.44 12.73
C ARG A 824 33.11 20.77 11.28
N GLU A 825 32.23 19.98 10.67
CA GLU A 825 31.79 20.18 9.28
C GLU A 825 30.95 21.45 9.13
N LYS A 826 31.18 22.23 8.07
CA LYS A 826 30.29 23.36 7.73
C LYS A 826 29.10 22.84 6.95
N VAL A 827 27.88 23.08 7.43
CA VAL A 827 26.65 22.59 6.81
C VAL A 827 25.78 23.76 6.34
N THR A 828 25.24 23.64 5.13
CA THR A 828 24.23 24.55 4.58
C THR A 828 22.88 23.85 4.53
N LEU A 829 21.84 24.51 5.05
CA LEU A 829 20.45 24.07 4.96
C LEU A 829 19.75 24.78 3.78
N LEU A 830 19.03 24.02 2.96
CA LEU A 830 18.32 24.47 1.77
C LEU A 830 16.89 23.92 1.83
N LEU A 831 15.87 24.71 1.53
CA LEU A 831 14.51 24.23 1.38
C LEU A 831 14.06 24.43 -0.06
N TYR A 832 13.38 23.42 -0.61
CA TYR A 832 12.79 23.46 -1.94
C TYR A 832 11.28 23.25 -1.87
N ASP A 833 10.51 23.92 -2.73
CA ASP A 833 9.09 23.60 -2.92
C ASP A 833 8.89 22.35 -3.80
N VAL A 834 7.63 21.96 -4.01
CA VAL A 834 7.27 20.76 -4.81
C VAL A 834 7.61 20.88 -6.30
N GLN A 835 7.88 22.09 -6.80
CA GLN A 835 8.37 22.33 -8.15
C GLN A 835 9.91 22.36 -8.22
N GLY A 836 10.60 22.17 -7.08
CA GLY A 836 12.06 22.17 -6.99
C GLY A 836 12.69 23.57 -6.91
N ARG A 837 11.92 24.62 -6.66
CA ARG A 837 12.45 26.00 -6.49
C ARG A 837 12.98 26.17 -5.07
N GLU A 838 14.13 26.81 -4.92
CA GLU A 838 14.73 27.12 -3.61
C GLU A 838 13.90 28.22 -2.91
N VAL A 839 13.42 27.94 -1.69
CA VAL A 839 12.56 28.84 -0.91
C VAL A 839 13.22 29.36 0.37
N LEU A 840 14.28 28.69 0.84
CA LEU A 840 15.11 29.13 1.96
C LEU A 840 16.52 28.56 1.80
N LYS A 841 17.53 29.36 2.13
CA LYS A 841 18.93 28.93 2.24
C LYS A 841 19.56 29.55 3.48
N THR A 842 20.19 28.72 4.31
CA THR A 842 20.82 29.17 5.56
C THR A 842 22.12 28.41 5.79
N ASN A 843 23.19 29.14 6.09
CA ASN A 843 24.47 28.53 6.47
C ASN A 843 24.49 28.29 7.98
N LEU A 844 24.56 27.03 8.40
CA LEU A 844 24.57 26.63 9.81
C LEU A 844 25.99 26.56 10.38
N GLY A 845 27.03 26.61 9.54
CA GLY A 845 28.40 26.36 10.00
C GLY A 845 28.49 25.01 10.74
N THR A 846 28.99 25.02 11.97
CA THR A 846 29.09 23.83 12.83
C THR A 846 27.84 23.54 13.65
N GLN A 847 26.77 24.36 13.55
CA GLN A 847 25.51 24.10 14.22
C GLN A 847 24.79 22.90 13.61
N ARG A 848 24.13 22.09 14.47
CA ARG A 848 23.39 20.87 14.07
C ARG A 848 21.90 20.97 14.31
N GLN A 849 21.43 22.15 14.70
CA GLN A 849 20.03 22.41 14.93
C GLN A 849 19.67 23.76 14.29
N TYR A 850 18.45 23.84 13.76
CA TYR A 850 17.90 25.07 13.20
C TYR A 850 16.41 25.14 13.51
N GLN A 851 15.97 26.24 14.14
CA GLN A 851 14.56 26.50 14.37
C GLN A 851 14.00 27.24 13.15
N LEU A 852 13.11 26.57 12.40
CA LEU A 852 12.43 27.13 11.24
C LEU A 852 11.09 27.71 11.67
N HIS A 853 10.82 28.96 11.33
CA HIS A 853 9.50 29.58 11.41
C HIS A 853 8.85 29.59 10.02
N THR A 854 7.60 29.13 9.91
CA THR A 854 6.92 28.98 8.61
C THR A 854 6.75 30.31 7.87
N GLY A 855 6.70 31.43 8.59
CA GLY A 855 6.71 32.79 8.02
C GLY A 855 8.00 33.20 7.30
N GLN A 856 9.08 32.41 7.39
CA GLN A 856 10.34 32.67 6.67
C GLN A 856 10.33 32.11 5.23
N LEU A 857 9.32 31.32 4.86
CA LEU A 857 9.23 30.68 3.55
C LEU A 857 8.68 31.68 2.52
N ILE A 858 9.42 31.88 1.43
CA ILE A 858 9.15 32.93 0.42
C ILE A 858 7.94 32.57 -0.47
N THR A 859 7.44 31.32 -0.42
CA THR A 859 6.31 30.83 -1.23
C THR A 859 5.20 30.23 -0.37
N GLN A 860 3.95 30.39 -0.81
CA GLN A 860 2.79 29.73 -0.18
C GLN A 860 2.64 28.30 -0.72
N GLY A 861 3.34 27.36 -0.10
CA GLY A 861 3.19 25.92 -0.33
C GLY A 861 2.95 25.19 0.99
N ASN A 862 2.30 24.02 0.94
CA ASN A 862 2.07 23.19 2.12
C ASN A 862 3.11 22.07 2.25
N LEU A 863 4.03 21.97 1.29
CA LEU A 863 5.01 20.90 1.22
C LEU A 863 6.36 21.36 0.70
N PHE A 864 7.42 21.00 1.44
CA PHE A 864 8.79 21.37 1.14
C PHE A 864 9.75 20.19 1.35
N THR A 865 10.90 20.24 0.68
CA THR A 865 12.05 19.35 0.93
C THR A 865 13.14 20.14 1.63
N VAL A 866 13.45 19.78 2.87
CA VAL A 866 14.61 20.28 3.62
C VAL A 866 15.82 19.47 3.20
N LYS A 867 16.89 20.12 2.77
CA LYS A 867 18.15 19.51 2.33
C LYS A 867 19.31 20.09 3.14
N ALA A 868 20.13 19.23 3.74
CA ALA A 868 21.35 19.62 4.45
C ALA A 868 22.57 19.19 3.64
N VAL A 869 23.45 20.13 3.30
CA VAL A 869 24.64 19.93 2.48
C VAL A 869 25.88 20.23 3.31
N GLY A 870 26.66 19.19 3.61
CA GLY A 870 27.99 19.28 4.19
C GLY A 870 29.08 19.13 3.12
N GLY A 871 30.34 19.12 3.54
CA GLY A 871 31.49 18.95 2.66
C GLY A 871 31.64 17.53 2.09
N ARG A 872 31.10 16.50 2.77
CA ARG A 872 31.16 15.10 2.29
C ARG A 872 29.79 14.43 2.11
N LYS A 873 28.72 15.04 2.63
CA LYS A 873 27.40 14.41 2.72
C LYS A 873 26.29 15.38 2.36
N THR A 874 25.23 14.85 1.76
CA THR A 874 24.00 15.59 1.51
C THR A 874 22.81 14.74 1.92
N MET A 875 21.92 15.30 2.73
CA MET A 875 20.72 14.63 3.24
C MET A 875 19.48 15.44 2.88
N SER A 876 18.32 14.78 2.79
CA SER A 876 17.04 15.47 2.57
C SER A 876 15.92 14.84 3.37
N GLN A 877 14.96 15.66 3.81
CA GLN A 877 13.78 15.26 4.58
C GLN A 877 12.58 16.15 4.25
N LYS A 878 11.40 15.53 4.24
CA LYS A 878 10.12 16.21 3.94
C LYS A 878 9.69 17.11 5.09
N LEU A 879 9.22 18.33 4.79
CA LEU A 879 8.57 19.26 5.70
C LEU A 879 7.15 19.56 5.20
N VAL A 880 6.14 19.28 6.02
CA VAL A 880 4.74 19.59 5.72
C VAL A 880 4.34 20.81 6.54
N VAL A 881 3.85 21.87 5.90
CA VAL A 881 3.31 23.05 6.55
C VAL A 881 1.79 23.01 6.47
N VAL A 882 1.12 23.08 7.62
CA VAL A 882 -0.34 23.15 7.73
C VAL A 882 -0.74 24.57 8.12
N LYS A 883 -1.79 25.11 7.49
CA LYS A 883 -2.36 26.41 7.87
C LYS A 883 -3.26 26.25 9.08
#